data_AF-A0A0B4FQ13-F1
#
_entry.id   AF-A0A0B4FQ13-F1
#
_cell.length_a   1.000
_cell.length_b   1.000
_cell.length_c   1.000
_cell.angle_alpha   90.00
_cell.angle_beta   90.00
_cell.angle_gamma   90.00
#
_symmetry.space_group_name_H-M   'P 1'
#
loop_
_entity.id
_entity.type
_entity.pdbx_description
1 polymer ?
#
loop_
_entity_poly.entity_id
_entity_poly.type
_entity_poly.pdbx_seq_one_letter_code
_entity_poly.pdbx_strand_id
1 'polypeptide(L)'
;MPSSPVAGISSPPDARPAARSKFTYRQLGQLASFNTSNPLRVIAHIDLDAFYAQCEMLRLGVPEDKPLAVQQWQGLIAVNYPARAWGIGRHCNVAEAKKLCPDLIAQHVATWREGDDKWAYRDDAAASIATDKVSLDPYRLESRKILALIRDTLPPNLQKVEKASIDEVFLDLSAHVHTILLERFPELSNPPPYDDLAERLPLPSIAALDWKADALVDLDEDQESQDPDWDDVAILIGSEIVRNVRAQVRGRLGYTCSAGIANNKMVSKLGSGFKKPNSQTVVRSRALHLFLADFKVTKIRNLGGKLGERVVSIYSTQSIKDLLEVSLEHMKSKLGDETGSWLHDTLRGIDNSEVSSRTQIKSMLSAKSFRPSISTEEQALKWLRIFVGDIFSRLVEEGVLDNRRRPRSINLHHRHAGQTRSKQGPIPHGKVIDEEFLFHLAKDLLTQILAEDKVWPCANLSLSVGGFEDGVKGNMGIGAFLVRGEEAAPARCKSPEKRSVETDAPSHKKPRITNDIQRFFSRDGISNAEALSITSGEAAPMYMRDNVQVSALVQGREAAYSTENEFPEGKARITSFLCARCDFVSVNAAQLQSHEDWHMAKDIQEQERAKSTPVYKPSVSRNSAPKGSGAASKRSRGNKLEQGQQKLSFG
;
A
#
# COMPACT_ATOMS: atom_id res chain seq x y z
N MET A 1 38.42 67.59 23.17
CA MET A 1 39.19 66.50 22.53
C MET A 1 39.52 65.45 23.59
N PRO A 2 39.57 64.15 23.22
CA PRO A 2 38.81 63.14 23.98
C PRO A 2 39.56 62.39 25.10
N SER A 3 38.76 61.68 25.88
CA SER A 3 39.10 60.84 27.03
C SER A 3 39.77 59.52 26.68
N SER A 4 40.50 58.95 27.64
CA SER A 4 41.05 57.59 27.60
C SER A 4 39.95 56.51 27.47
N PRO A 5 40.15 55.46 26.66
CA PRO A 5 39.34 54.25 26.71
C PRO A 5 39.81 53.30 27.83
N VAL A 6 38.88 52.54 28.40
CA VAL A 6 39.13 51.50 29.42
C VAL A 6 39.50 50.17 28.75
N ALA A 7 40.14 49.27 29.50
CA ALA A 7 40.64 47.98 29.02
C ALA A 7 39.58 47.13 28.30
N GLY A 8 39.90 46.68 27.09
CA GLY A 8 39.17 45.61 26.41
C GLY A 8 39.61 44.25 26.94
N ILE A 9 38.67 43.44 27.42
CA ILE A 9 38.91 42.05 27.77
C ILE A 9 39.13 41.28 26.47
N SER A 10 40.31 40.67 26.29
CA SER A 10 40.61 39.86 25.11
C SER A 10 39.88 38.52 25.18
N SER A 11 38.91 38.32 24.30
CA SER A 11 38.38 36.98 24.00
C SER A 11 39.53 36.07 23.56
N PRO A 12 39.61 34.81 24.03
CA PRO A 12 40.65 33.88 23.60
C PRO A 12 40.44 33.48 22.12
N PRO A 13 41.49 33.48 21.29
CA PRO A 13 41.44 32.86 19.97
C PRO A 13 41.45 31.32 20.06
N ASP A 14 41.24 30.67 18.92
CA ASP A 14 41.43 29.23 18.70
C ASP A 14 40.54 28.25 19.48
N ALA A 15 39.28 28.64 19.68
CA ALA A 15 38.21 27.65 19.54
C ALA A 15 38.18 27.18 18.07
N ARG A 16 38.79 26.01 17.78
CA ARG A 16 38.62 25.32 16.48
C ARG A 16 37.12 25.24 16.17
N PRO A 17 36.65 25.50 14.93
CA PRO A 17 35.23 25.41 14.62
C PRO A 17 34.72 24.02 14.98
N ALA A 18 33.84 23.96 15.99
CA ALA A 18 33.40 22.70 16.58
C ALA A 18 32.85 21.80 15.47
N ALA A 19 33.41 20.59 15.35
CA ALA A 19 33.10 19.70 14.25
C ALA A 19 31.59 19.46 14.18
N ARG A 20 31.02 19.71 12.99
CA ARG A 20 29.59 19.63 12.73
C ARG A 20 29.28 18.38 11.92
N SER A 21 28.09 17.83 12.14
CA SER A 21 27.53 16.75 11.35
C SER A 21 27.54 17.08 9.84
N LYS A 22 27.51 16.03 9.03
CA LYS A 22 27.21 16.08 7.59
C LYS A 22 25.73 16.46 7.34
N PHE A 23 24.86 16.39 8.36
CA PHE A 23 23.41 16.57 8.27
C PHE A 23 22.88 17.87 8.90
N THR A 24 21.67 18.27 8.51
CA THR A 24 21.04 19.55 8.90
C THR A 24 19.72 19.40 9.65
N TYR A 25 19.29 20.44 10.37
CA TYR A 25 17.99 20.48 11.06
C TYR A 25 16.81 20.25 10.11
N ARG A 26 16.90 20.71 8.86
CA ARG A 26 15.94 20.43 7.78
C ARG A 26 15.84 18.93 7.47
N GLN A 27 16.96 18.22 7.43
CA GLN A 27 16.98 16.77 7.17
C GLN A 27 16.45 15.99 8.38
N LEU A 28 16.74 16.42 9.60
CA LEU A 28 16.12 15.88 10.82
C LEU A 28 14.58 15.98 10.74
N GLY A 29 14.04 17.19 10.57
CA GLY A 29 12.58 17.41 10.47
C GLY A 29 11.92 16.70 9.28
N GLN A 30 12.65 16.48 8.18
CA GLN A 30 12.17 15.71 7.03
C GLN A 30 12.03 14.20 7.28
N LEU A 31 12.54 13.66 8.39
CA LEU A 31 12.27 12.27 8.78
C LEU A 31 10.82 12.07 9.23
N ALA A 32 10.28 13.02 10.00
CA ALA A 32 8.92 12.97 10.52
C ALA A 32 7.84 12.91 9.42
N SER A 33 8.13 13.47 8.24
CA SER A 33 7.25 13.45 7.07
C SER A 33 7.51 12.30 6.09
N PHE A 34 8.39 11.34 6.43
CA PHE A 34 8.80 10.20 5.58
C PHE A 34 9.32 10.63 4.19
N ASN A 35 10.09 11.71 4.11
CA ASN A 35 10.64 12.22 2.84
C ASN A 35 11.60 11.18 2.22
N THR A 36 11.37 10.82 0.96
CA THR A 36 12.05 9.68 0.32
C THR A 36 13.48 9.97 -0.15
N SER A 37 13.87 11.25 -0.30
CA SER A 37 15.23 11.68 -0.68
C SER A 37 16.07 12.17 0.51
N ASN A 38 15.57 12.02 1.73
CA ASN A 38 16.30 12.35 2.95
C ASN A 38 17.45 11.35 3.16
N PRO A 39 18.72 11.77 3.32
CA PRO A 39 19.84 10.84 3.51
C PRO A 39 19.79 10.11 4.86
N LEU A 40 19.10 10.66 5.87
CA LEU A 40 18.87 10.03 7.18
C LEU A 40 17.74 8.97 7.16
N ARG A 41 17.04 8.78 6.02
CA ARG A 41 15.89 7.88 5.88
C ARG A 41 16.24 6.46 6.30
N VAL A 42 15.30 5.75 6.94
CA VAL A 42 15.53 4.38 7.44
C VAL A 42 14.45 3.44 6.93
N ILE A 43 14.84 2.51 6.04
CA ILE A 43 13.97 1.49 5.45
C ILE A 43 14.39 0.10 5.92
N ALA A 44 13.40 -0.68 6.33
CA ALA A 44 13.56 -2.11 6.55
C ALA A 44 12.83 -2.92 5.46
N HIS A 45 13.45 -4.02 5.02
CA HIS A 45 12.76 -5.10 4.31
C HIS A 45 12.78 -6.34 5.21
N ILE A 46 11.62 -6.96 5.42
CA ILE A 46 11.45 -8.20 6.20
C ILE A 46 10.93 -9.29 5.27
N ASP A 47 11.55 -10.47 5.34
CA ASP A 47 11.38 -11.59 4.41
C ASP A 47 11.23 -12.90 5.20
N LEU A 48 10.11 -13.60 5.00
CA LEU A 48 9.75 -14.79 5.76
C LEU A 48 10.51 -16.04 5.26
N ASP A 49 11.33 -16.59 6.14
CA ASP A 49 12.33 -17.59 5.79
C ASP A 49 11.72 -18.88 5.23
N ALA A 50 11.95 -19.16 3.94
CA ALA A 50 11.36 -20.31 3.25
C ALA A 50 9.81 -20.41 3.38
N PHE A 51 9.13 -19.27 3.57
CA PHE A 51 7.79 -19.09 4.14
C PHE A 51 6.82 -20.29 4.14
N TYR A 52 6.43 -20.83 2.97
CA TYR A 52 5.44 -21.93 2.92
C TYR A 52 5.92 -23.18 3.67
N ALA A 53 7.23 -23.47 3.66
CA ALA A 53 7.79 -24.59 4.42
C ALA A 53 7.63 -24.36 5.93
N GLN A 54 7.83 -23.14 6.44
CA GLN A 54 7.54 -22.83 7.84
C GLN A 54 6.04 -22.96 8.18
N CYS A 55 5.14 -22.56 7.28
CA CYS A 55 3.70 -22.73 7.48
C CYS A 55 3.34 -24.21 7.64
N GLU A 56 3.87 -25.09 6.76
CA GLU A 56 3.65 -26.53 6.87
C GLU A 56 4.35 -27.14 8.09
N MET A 57 5.56 -26.68 8.45
CA MET A 57 6.26 -27.13 9.66
C MET A 57 5.45 -26.84 10.92
N LEU A 58 4.96 -25.60 11.09
CA LEU A 58 4.14 -25.21 12.23
C LEU A 58 2.77 -25.92 12.23
N ARG A 59 2.13 -26.09 11.07
CA ARG A 59 0.85 -26.82 10.94
C ARG A 59 0.97 -28.31 11.28
N LEU A 60 2.11 -28.93 10.97
CA LEU A 60 2.39 -30.36 11.20
C LEU A 60 3.11 -30.66 12.52
N GLY A 61 3.60 -29.63 13.24
CA GLY A 61 4.48 -29.81 14.39
C GLY A 61 5.86 -30.37 14.04
N VAL A 62 6.34 -30.16 12.81
CA VAL A 62 7.65 -30.66 12.34
C VAL A 62 8.78 -29.77 12.86
N PRO A 63 9.79 -30.33 13.58
CA PRO A 63 10.91 -29.56 14.11
C PRO A 63 11.78 -28.86 13.06
N GLU A 64 12.46 -27.80 13.48
CA GLU A 64 13.28 -26.92 12.61
C GLU A 64 14.55 -27.58 12.04
N ASP A 65 15.00 -28.71 12.59
CA ASP A 65 16.12 -29.51 12.07
C ASP A 65 15.73 -30.47 10.93
N LYS A 66 14.43 -30.75 10.73
CA LYS A 66 13.98 -31.79 9.79
C LYS A 66 13.90 -31.27 8.34
N PRO A 67 14.33 -32.06 7.34
CA PRO A 67 14.22 -31.66 5.94
C PRO A 67 12.76 -31.68 5.48
N LEU A 68 12.21 -30.49 5.20
CA LEU A 68 10.84 -30.33 4.70
C LEU A 68 10.82 -29.46 3.43
N ALA A 69 10.05 -29.91 2.45
CA ALA A 69 9.75 -29.17 1.24
C ALA A 69 8.24 -29.21 0.93
N VAL A 70 7.73 -28.10 0.42
CA VAL A 70 6.34 -27.97 -0.03
C VAL A 70 6.28 -28.31 -1.51
N GLN A 71 5.54 -29.36 -1.86
CA GLN A 71 5.32 -29.79 -3.23
C GLN A 71 4.02 -29.21 -3.79
N GLN A 72 4.07 -28.82 -5.06
CA GLN A 72 2.90 -28.45 -5.87
C GLN A 72 2.86 -29.36 -7.09
N TRP A 73 1.97 -30.36 -7.04
CA TRP A 73 2.06 -31.53 -7.91
C TRP A 73 3.43 -32.20 -7.77
N GLN A 74 4.16 -32.43 -8.86
CA GLN A 74 5.46 -33.12 -8.86
C GLN A 74 6.67 -32.21 -8.56
N GLY A 75 6.48 -30.89 -8.42
CA GLY A 75 7.58 -29.92 -8.29
C GLY A 75 7.61 -29.19 -6.94
N LEU A 76 8.80 -28.97 -6.38
CA LEU A 76 8.95 -28.26 -5.11
C LEU A 76 8.84 -26.73 -5.28
N ILE A 77 8.00 -26.09 -4.47
CA ILE A 77 7.75 -24.63 -4.52
C ILE A 77 8.39 -23.87 -3.36
N ALA A 78 8.62 -24.52 -2.22
CA ALA A 78 9.40 -24.01 -1.10
C ALA A 78 10.21 -25.15 -0.47
N VAL A 79 11.40 -24.85 0.04
CA VAL A 79 12.34 -25.81 0.64
C VAL A 79 12.97 -25.15 1.86
N ASN A 80 12.89 -25.81 3.02
CA ASN A 80 13.50 -25.30 4.26
C ASN A 80 15.03 -25.46 4.27
N TYR A 81 15.70 -24.83 5.23
CA TYR A 81 17.16 -24.76 5.25
C TYR A 81 17.85 -26.13 5.48
N PRO A 82 17.36 -27.03 6.36
CA PRO A 82 17.85 -28.41 6.40
C PRO A 82 17.76 -29.14 5.06
N ALA A 83 16.63 -29.05 4.34
CA ALA A 83 16.51 -29.69 3.03
C ALA A 83 17.44 -29.06 1.96
N ARG A 84 17.69 -27.74 2.01
CA ARG A 84 18.68 -27.08 1.13
C ARG A 84 20.11 -27.57 1.35
N ALA A 85 20.48 -28.00 2.56
CA ALA A 85 21.81 -28.55 2.82
C ALA A 85 22.11 -29.83 2.02
N TRP A 86 21.07 -30.59 1.64
CA TRP A 86 21.14 -31.74 0.73
C TRP A 86 21.14 -31.34 -0.76
N GLY A 87 21.38 -30.06 -1.09
CA GLY A 87 21.36 -29.54 -2.45
C GLY A 87 19.96 -29.38 -3.06
N ILE A 88 18.89 -29.57 -2.29
CA ILE A 88 17.51 -29.55 -2.81
C ILE A 88 17.10 -28.10 -3.15
N GLY A 89 17.03 -27.82 -4.45
CA GLY A 89 16.57 -26.53 -4.98
C GLY A 89 15.05 -26.42 -5.11
N ARG A 90 14.56 -25.17 -5.14
CA ARG A 90 13.20 -24.87 -5.65
C ARG A 90 13.10 -25.30 -7.11
N HIS A 91 11.93 -25.78 -7.54
CA HIS A 91 11.64 -26.37 -8.85
C HIS A 91 12.27 -27.76 -9.12
N CYS A 92 13.03 -28.34 -8.19
CA CYS A 92 13.42 -29.76 -8.26
C CYS A 92 12.18 -30.68 -8.22
N ASN A 93 12.26 -31.85 -8.86
CA ASN A 93 11.21 -32.86 -8.79
C ASN A 93 11.24 -33.56 -7.42
N VAL A 94 10.07 -33.87 -6.87
CA VAL A 94 9.93 -34.62 -5.61
C VAL A 94 10.68 -35.95 -5.65
N ALA A 95 10.67 -36.64 -6.79
CA ALA A 95 11.36 -37.92 -6.99
C ALA A 95 12.89 -37.80 -7.12
N GLU A 96 13.42 -36.59 -7.41
CA GLU A 96 14.86 -36.30 -7.40
C GLU A 96 15.28 -35.88 -6.00
N ALA A 97 14.51 -34.99 -5.37
CA ALA A 97 14.75 -34.53 -4.01
C ALA A 97 14.76 -35.68 -2.98
N LYS A 98 13.88 -36.69 -3.16
CA LYS A 98 13.90 -37.93 -2.34
C LYS A 98 15.07 -38.89 -2.61
N LYS A 99 15.80 -38.74 -3.72
CA LYS A 99 17.07 -39.45 -3.95
C LYS A 99 18.24 -38.76 -3.25
N LEU A 100 18.19 -37.44 -3.14
CA LEU A 100 19.18 -36.63 -2.41
C LEU A 100 19.00 -36.74 -0.90
N CYS A 101 17.74 -36.75 -0.42
CA CYS A 101 17.39 -36.89 0.99
C CYS A 101 16.20 -37.86 1.14
N PRO A 102 16.42 -39.14 1.48
CA PRO A 102 15.35 -40.13 1.64
C PRO A 102 14.29 -39.74 2.70
N ASP A 103 14.74 -39.09 3.78
CA ASP A 103 13.89 -38.64 4.90
C ASP A 103 13.11 -37.35 4.62
N LEU A 104 13.12 -36.84 3.38
CA LEU A 104 12.47 -35.59 3.00
C LEU A 104 10.95 -35.65 3.17
N ILE A 105 10.45 -34.80 4.08
CA ILE A 105 9.01 -34.54 4.26
C ILE A 105 8.53 -33.68 3.08
N ALA A 106 7.80 -34.29 2.15
CA ALA A 106 7.27 -33.64 0.95
C ALA A 106 5.77 -33.35 1.11
N GLN A 107 5.42 -32.27 1.83
CA GLN A 107 4.02 -31.90 2.10
C GLN A 107 3.38 -31.25 0.87
N HIS A 108 2.25 -31.77 0.40
CA HIS A 108 1.50 -31.13 -0.69
C HIS A 108 0.70 -29.92 -0.20
N VAL A 109 0.63 -28.87 -1.03
CA VAL A 109 -0.32 -27.75 -0.84
C VAL A 109 -1.78 -28.24 -0.74
N ALA A 110 -2.63 -27.49 -0.06
CA ALA A 110 -4.07 -27.75 -0.05
C ALA A 110 -4.68 -27.73 -1.48
N THR A 111 -5.78 -28.45 -1.69
CA THR A 111 -6.52 -28.46 -2.96
C THR A 111 -8.00 -28.14 -2.82
N TRP A 112 -8.56 -27.60 -3.90
CA TRP A 112 -9.99 -27.57 -4.22
C TRP A 112 -10.30 -28.72 -5.18
N ARG A 113 -11.38 -29.46 -4.93
CA ARG A 113 -11.95 -30.52 -5.78
C ARG A 113 -13.36 -30.11 -6.23
N GLU A 114 -13.86 -30.72 -7.29
CA GLU A 114 -15.24 -30.48 -7.75
C GLU A 114 -16.25 -30.94 -6.67
N GLY A 115 -17.11 -30.02 -6.22
CA GLY A 115 -18.10 -30.28 -5.17
C GLY A 115 -17.69 -29.88 -3.74
N ASP A 116 -16.44 -29.40 -3.54
CA ASP A 116 -15.99 -28.84 -2.26
C ASP A 116 -16.67 -27.48 -1.96
N ASP A 117 -17.00 -27.24 -0.68
CA ASP A 117 -17.32 -25.90 -0.15
C ASP A 117 -16.06 -25.07 0.18
N LYS A 118 -14.92 -25.74 0.37
CA LYS A 118 -13.64 -25.16 0.80
C LYS A 118 -12.45 -26.01 0.36
N TRP A 119 -11.28 -25.40 0.26
CA TRP A 119 -10.03 -26.14 0.10
C TRP A 119 -9.73 -27.04 1.30
N ALA A 120 -9.02 -28.15 1.07
CA ALA A 120 -8.57 -29.08 2.10
C ALA A 120 -7.16 -29.60 1.81
N TYR A 121 -6.42 -30.00 2.84
CA TYR A 121 -5.24 -30.85 2.68
C TYR A 121 -5.68 -32.30 2.43
N ARG A 122 -5.02 -32.99 1.50
CA ARG A 122 -5.32 -34.38 1.13
C ARG A 122 -4.05 -35.13 0.76
N ASP A 123 -3.97 -36.40 1.12
CA ASP A 123 -2.82 -37.26 0.82
C ASP A 123 -2.77 -37.67 -0.67
N ASP A 124 -3.95 -37.77 -1.32
CA ASP A 124 -4.08 -38.10 -2.75
C ASP A 124 -3.75 -36.93 -3.69
N ALA A 125 -3.58 -35.72 -3.16
CA ALA A 125 -3.52 -34.47 -3.94
C ALA A 125 -2.45 -34.46 -5.04
N ALA A 126 -1.30 -35.12 -4.82
CA ALA A 126 -0.23 -35.20 -5.81
C ALA A 126 -0.59 -36.06 -7.04
N ALA A 127 -1.48 -37.04 -6.88
CA ALA A 127 -2.02 -37.88 -7.96
C ALA A 127 -3.24 -37.22 -8.64
N SER A 128 -4.09 -36.55 -7.86
CA SER A 128 -5.36 -35.95 -8.31
C SER A 128 -5.22 -34.67 -9.15
N ILE A 129 -4.09 -34.50 -9.86
CA ILE A 129 -3.81 -33.36 -10.75
C ILE A 129 -4.85 -33.21 -11.89
N ALA A 130 -5.56 -34.27 -12.27
CA ALA A 130 -6.60 -34.20 -13.31
C ALA A 130 -7.93 -33.60 -12.82
N THR A 131 -8.21 -33.61 -11.52
CA THR A 131 -9.48 -33.18 -10.90
C THR A 131 -9.33 -31.94 -10.02
N ASP A 132 -8.17 -31.77 -9.38
CA ASP A 132 -7.99 -30.79 -8.31
C ASP A 132 -7.34 -29.51 -8.80
N LYS A 133 -7.62 -28.39 -8.14
CA LYS A 133 -6.84 -27.14 -8.23
C LYS A 133 -6.10 -26.90 -6.91
N VAL A 134 -4.90 -26.34 -7.00
CA VAL A 134 -4.14 -25.84 -5.82
C VAL A 134 -4.86 -24.67 -5.14
N SER A 135 -4.99 -24.74 -3.81
CA SER A 135 -5.16 -23.58 -2.94
C SER A 135 -3.79 -23.12 -2.44
N LEU A 136 -3.62 -21.79 -2.31
CA LEU A 136 -2.51 -21.18 -1.57
C LEU A 136 -3.03 -20.33 -0.41
N ASP A 137 -4.29 -20.53 -0.04
CA ASP A 137 -5.01 -19.75 0.95
C ASP A 137 -4.52 -19.97 2.38
N PRO A 138 -4.07 -21.18 2.82
CA PRO A 138 -3.35 -21.34 4.08
C PRO A 138 -2.21 -20.31 4.23
N TYR A 139 -1.34 -20.21 3.22
CA TYR A 139 -0.22 -19.27 3.23
C TYR A 139 -0.68 -17.80 3.17
N ARG A 140 -1.84 -17.51 2.56
CA ARG A 140 -2.42 -16.15 2.55
C ARG A 140 -2.99 -15.77 3.92
N LEU A 141 -3.60 -16.71 4.64
CA LEU A 141 -4.09 -16.51 6.01
C LEU A 141 -2.92 -16.21 6.95
N GLU A 142 -1.87 -17.04 6.94
CA GLU A 142 -0.67 -16.81 7.75
C GLU A 142 0.02 -15.49 7.38
N SER A 143 0.15 -15.19 6.09
CA SER A 143 0.65 -13.91 5.59
C SER A 143 -0.17 -12.70 6.08
N ARG A 144 -1.49 -12.83 6.25
CA ARG A 144 -2.34 -11.78 6.84
C ARG A 144 -2.13 -11.66 8.35
N LYS A 145 -2.03 -12.77 9.09
CA LYS A 145 -1.72 -12.77 10.54
C LYS A 145 -0.38 -12.11 10.85
N ILE A 146 0.67 -12.48 10.12
CA ILE A 146 2.03 -11.95 10.32
C ILE A 146 2.08 -10.44 9.98
N LEU A 147 1.45 -10.02 8.87
CA LEU A 147 1.39 -8.60 8.51
C LEU A 147 0.58 -7.76 9.51
N ALA A 148 -0.48 -8.31 10.10
CA ALA A 148 -1.20 -7.66 11.20
C ALA A 148 -0.28 -7.47 12.40
N LEU A 149 0.39 -8.54 12.86
CA LEU A 149 1.32 -8.46 13.99
C LEU A 149 2.46 -7.46 13.76
N ILE A 150 3.07 -7.43 12.57
CA ILE A 150 4.13 -6.47 12.21
C ILE A 150 3.63 -5.02 12.34
N ARG A 151 2.35 -4.75 12.04
CA ARG A 151 1.73 -3.43 12.23
C ARG A 151 1.46 -3.17 13.71
N ASP A 152 0.86 -4.12 14.42
CA ASP A 152 0.52 -4.00 15.83
C ASP A 152 1.76 -3.80 16.73
N THR A 153 2.96 -4.18 16.25
CA THR A 153 4.24 -3.89 16.90
C THR A 153 4.82 -2.50 16.63
N LEU A 154 4.18 -1.67 15.80
CA LEU A 154 4.60 -0.31 15.46
C LEU A 154 3.58 0.73 15.96
N PRO A 155 4.02 1.91 16.44
CA PRO A 155 3.13 2.94 16.96
C PRO A 155 2.01 3.31 15.96
N PRO A 156 0.72 3.36 16.37
CA PRO A 156 -0.41 3.48 15.44
C PRO A 156 -0.35 4.65 14.45
N ASN A 157 0.26 5.76 14.85
CA ASN A 157 0.45 6.97 14.04
C ASN A 157 1.63 6.88 13.06
N LEU A 158 2.49 5.86 13.15
CA LEU A 158 3.76 5.75 12.42
C LEU A 158 3.83 4.50 11.51
N GLN A 159 2.72 3.81 11.27
CA GLN A 159 2.66 2.51 10.55
C GLN A 159 2.78 2.62 9.01
N LYS A 160 3.91 3.12 8.48
CA LYS A 160 4.17 3.16 7.03
C LYS A 160 4.67 1.80 6.50
N VAL A 161 3.72 0.90 6.20
CA VAL A 161 3.95 -0.53 5.90
C VAL A 161 3.44 -0.94 4.51
N GLU A 162 4.36 -1.28 3.59
CA GLU A 162 4.06 -1.83 2.25
C GLU A 162 4.15 -3.36 2.26
N LYS A 163 3.11 -4.03 1.74
CA LYS A 163 3.15 -5.46 1.43
C LYS A 163 3.74 -5.65 0.03
N ALA A 164 4.94 -6.22 -0.08
CA ALA A 164 5.63 -6.39 -1.35
C ALA A 164 5.24 -7.71 -2.06
N SER A 165 5.09 -8.81 -1.31
CA SER A 165 4.68 -10.11 -1.82
C SER A 165 3.72 -10.81 -0.83
N ILE A 166 3.69 -12.15 -0.79
CA ILE A 166 3.03 -12.91 0.27
C ILE A 166 3.94 -13.07 1.52
N ASP A 167 5.24 -13.05 1.30
CA ASP A 167 6.32 -13.33 2.26
C ASP A 167 7.21 -12.10 2.59
N GLU A 168 7.05 -10.99 1.86
CA GLU A 168 7.90 -9.80 1.92
C GLU A 168 7.13 -8.53 2.31
N VAL A 169 7.73 -7.71 3.19
CA VAL A 169 7.22 -6.43 3.67
C VAL A 169 8.32 -5.38 3.65
N PHE A 170 8.00 -4.14 3.24
CA PHE A 170 8.82 -2.95 3.51
C PHE A 170 8.21 -2.10 4.63
N LEU A 171 9.06 -1.58 5.50
CA LEU A 171 8.73 -0.59 6.53
C LEU A 171 9.51 0.69 6.24
N ASP A 172 8.85 1.86 6.27
CA ASP A 172 9.53 3.15 6.39
C ASP A 172 9.54 3.53 7.87
N LEU A 173 10.71 3.45 8.50
CA LEU A 173 10.88 3.67 9.94
C LEU A 173 11.27 5.12 10.25
N SER A 174 11.49 5.96 9.24
CA SER A 174 12.05 7.31 9.35
C SER A 174 11.40 8.17 10.44
N ALA A 175 10.07 8.24 10.49
CA ALA A 175 9.36 9.03 11.51
C ALA A 175 9.41 8.40 12.92
N HIS A 176 9.53 7.08 13.03
CA HIS A 176 9.67 6.37 14.32
C HIS A 176 11.10 6.52 14.87
N VAL A 177 12.10 6.44 14.00
CA VAL A 177 13.49 6.76 14.30
C VAL A 177 13.62 8.23 14.72
N HIS A 178 12.95 9.16 14.05
CA HIS A 178 12.92 10.58 14.44
C HIS A 178 12.39 10.80 15.87
N THR A 179 11.26 10.18 16.24
CA THR A 179 10.74 10.25 17.61
C THR A 179 11.77 9.76 18.63
N ILE A 180 12.36 8.59 18.38
CA ILE A 180 13.36 8.00 19.30
C ILE A 180 14.67 8.81 19.32
N LEU A 181 15.06 9.46 18.22
CA LEU A 181 16.21 10.36 18.17
C LEU A 181 16.00 11.57 19.11
N LEU A 182 14.84 12.22 19.07
CA LEU A 182 14.54 13.34 19.96
C LEU A 182 14.41 12.90 21.43
N GLU A 183 13.88 11.71 21.70
CA GLU A 183 13.80 11.13 23.04
C GLU A 183 15.17 10.75 23.64
N ARG A 184 16.09 10.21 22.82
CA ARG A 184 17.43 9.78 23.27
C ARG A 184 18.47 10.90 23.28
N PHE A 185 18.33 11.88 22.40
CA PHE A 185 19.32 12.94 22.18
C PHE A 185 18.66 14.33 22.34
N PRO A 186 18.53 14.84 23.59
CA PRO A 186 17.99 16.18 23.84
C PRO A 186 18.73 17.30 23.08
N GLU A 187 20.00 17.08 22.73
CA GLU A 187 20.80 17.97 21.90
C GLU A 187 20.17 18.28 20.52
N LEU A 188 19.39 17.34 19.97
CA LEU A 188 18.63 17.50 18.72
C LEU A 188 17.29 18.24 18.88
N SER A 189 16.79 18.39 20.12
CA SER A 189 15.53 19.10 20.41
C SER A 189 15.72 20.61 20.62
N ASN A 190 16.96 21.09 20.58
CA ASN A 190 17.27 22.52 20.66
C ASN A 190 16.83 23.25 19.36
N PRO A 191 16.38 24.51 19.45
CA PRO A 191 16.10 25.30 18.25
C PRO A 191 17.38 25.51 17.41
N PRO A 192 17.28 25.52 16.07
CA PRO A 192 18.43 25.76 15.21
C PRO A 192 19.04 27.15 15.46
N PRO A 193 20.38 27.30 15.34
CA PRO A 193 21.02 28.61 15.44
C PRO A 193 20.40 29.60 14.44
N TYR A 194 20.05 30.80 14.93
CA TYR A 194 19.43 31.87 14.13
C TYR A 194 18.10 31.49 13.43
N ASP A 195 17.43 30.43 13.91
CA ASP A 195 16.23 29.82 13.31
C ASP A 195 16.42 29.23 11.89
N ASP A 196 17.67 29.05 11.42
CA ASP A 196 17.93 28.49 10.09
C ASP A 196 17.95 26.95 10.08
N LEU A 197 16.92 26.36 9.49
CA LEU A 197 16.85 24.90 9.27
C LEU A 197 17.97 24.36 8.35
N ALA A 198 18.66 25.19 7.57
CA ALA A 198 19.82 24.76 6.78
C ALA A 198 21.10 24.56 7.63
N GLU A 199 21.12 25.01 8.89
CA GLU A 199 22.28 24.82 9.77
C GLU A 199 22.57 23.34 10.06
N ARG A 200 23.85 23.06 10.33
CA ARG A 200 24.32 21.70 10.61
C ARG A 200 24.07 21.30 12.05
N LEU A 201 23.63 20.06 12.23
CA LEU A 201 23.47 19.45 13.54
C LEU A 201 24.81 19.43 14.33
N PRO A 202 24.77 19.41 15.67
CA PRO A 202 25.92 18.96 16.45
C PRO A 202 26.33 17.54 15.99
N LEU A 203 27.57 17.13 16.25
CA LEU A 203 27.92 15.71 16.12
C LEU A 203 27.19 14.89 17.21
N PRO A 204 26.94 13.59 16.98
CA PRO A 204 26.41 12.71 18.01
C PRO A 204 27.30 12.67 19.25
N SER A 205 26.68 12.72 20.44
CA SER A 205 27.36 12.53 21.74
C SER A 205 27.89 11.10 21.99
N ILE A 206 27.89 10.22 20.99
CA ILE A 206 28.30 8.81 21.08
C ILE A 206 29.40 8.51 20.05
N ALA A 207 30.57 8.09 20.53
CA ALA A 207 31.71 7.68 19.68
C ALA A 207 31.66 6.20 19.22
N ALA A 208 30.86 5.34 19.86
CA ALA A 208 30.81 3.90 19.56
C ALA A 208 29.38 3.35 19.59
N LEU A 209 28.97 2.63 18.53
CA LEU A 209 27.62 2.11 18.35
C LEU A 209 27.59 0.58 18.53
N ASP A 210 26.84 0.11 19.53
CA ASP A 210 26.58 -1.31 19.76
C ASP A 210 25.43 -1.80 18.86
N TRP A 211 25.78 -2.25 17.65
CA TRP A 211 24.84 -2.63 16.61
C TRP A 211 23.92 -3.80 16.95
N LYS A 212 24.34 -4.73 17.82
CA LYS A 212 23.65 -6.00 18.16
C LYS A 212 23.07 -6.75 16.95
N ALA A 213 23.75 -6.67 15.80
CA ALA A 213 23.23 -7.12 14.50
C ALA A 213 23.75 -8.51 14.14
N ASP A 214 22.90 -9.35 13.51
CA ASP A 214 23.30 -10.69 13.09
C ASP A 214 24.31 -10.63 11.92
N ALA A 215 24.24 -9.58 11.11
CA ALA A 215 25.31 -9.09 10.25
C ALA A 215 25.33 -7.56 10.23
N LEU A 216 26.52 -6.99 10.38
CA LEU A 216 26.84 -5.63 9.97
C LEU A 216 27.61 -5.76 8.65
N VAL A 217 27.38 -4.88 7.68
CA VAL A 217 28.26 -4.82 6.50
C VAL A 217 29.49 -4.00 6.87
N ASP A 218 30.66 -4.58 6.61
CA ASP A 218 31.98 -4.03 6.92
C ASP A 218 32.28 -2.74 6.13
N LEU A 219 33.37 -2.08 6.51
CA LEU A 219 33.85 -0.84 5.91
C LEU A 219 35.27 -1.01 5.37
N ASP A 220 35.68 -0.08 4.54
CA ASP A 220 37.06 0.25 4.26
C ASP A 220 37.69 0.97 5.46
N GLU A 221 39.00 0.78 5.64
CA GLU A 221 39.77 1.29 6.79
C GLU A 221 39.61 2.82 6.98
N ASP A 222 39.51 3.56 5.86
CA ASP A 222 39.26 5.00 5.83
C ASP A 222 37.85 5.41 6.35
N GLN A 223 36.83 4.56 6.18
CA GLN A 223 35.47 4.82 6.70
C GLN A 223 35.26 4.24 8.10
N GLU A 224 36.05 3.25 8.53
CA GLU A 224 36.01 2.72 9.90
C GLU A 224 36.77 3.60 10.89
N SER A 225 37.81 4.32 10.43
CA SER A 225 38.52 5.34 11.23
C SER A 225 37.74 6.64 11.47
N GLN A 226 36.58 6.82 10.84
CA GLN A 226 35.70 7.98 11.03
C GLN A 226 34.60 7.71 12.08
N ASP A 227 34.45 8.62 13.05
CA ASP A 227 33.37 8.61 14.02
C ASP A 227 31.96 8.44 13.38
N PRO A 228 30.99 7.83 14.09
CA PRO A 228 29.60 7.74 13.64
C PRO A 228 28.95 9.13 13.50
N ASP A 229 28.11 9.31 12.48
CA ASP A 229 27.26 10.49 12.29
C ASP A 229 25.78 10.07 12.40
N TRP A 230 24.84 11.01 12.31
CA TRP A 230 23.41 10.75 12.60
C TRP A 230 22.74 9.70 11.70
N ASP A 231 23.27 9.38 10.51
CA ASP A 231 22.75 8.30 9.68
C ASP A 231 23.08 6.91 10.25
N ASP A 232 24.29 6.72 10.78
CA ASP A 232 24.64 5.49 11.50
C ASP A 232 23.77 5.33 12.77
N VAL A 233 23.53 6.41 13.52
CA VAL A 233 22.64 6.42 14.71
C VAL A 233 21.18 6.12 14.31
N ALA A 234 20.69 6.71 13.22
CA ALA A 234 19.34 6.47 12.71
C ALA A 234 19.15 5.01 12.27
N ILE A 235 20.10 4.45 11.52
CA ILE A 235 20.09 3.05 11.08
C ILE A 235 20.21 2.09 12.27
N LEU A 236 20.97 2.44 13.32
CA LEU A 236 21.03 1.67 14.57
C LEU A 236 19.64 1.55 15.23
N ILE A 237 18.94 2.67 15.41
CA ILE A 237 17.59 2.68 15.98
C ILE A 237 16.62 1.86 15.10
N GLY A 238 16.74 1.97 13.77
CA GLY A 238 16.03 1.09 12.83
C GLY A 238 16.29 -0.40 13.06
N SER A 239 17.56 -0.77 13.27
CA SER A 239 17.98 -2.15 13.58
C SER A 239 17.37 -2.66 14.90
N GLU A 240 17.28 -1.81 15.93
CA GLU A 240 16.58 -2.15 17.17
C GLU A 240 15.08 -2.38 16.99
N ILE A 241 14.38 -1.49 16.26
CA ILE A 241 12.95 -1.64 15.97
C ILE A 241 12.71 -2.97 15.22
N VAL A 242 13.49 -3.24 14.17
CA VAL A 242 13.37 -4.47 13.38
C VAL A 242 13.66 -5.72 14.21
N ARG A 243 14.64 -5.67 15.12
CA ARG A 243 14.94 -6.78 16.04
C ARG A 243 13.75 -7.10 16.93
N ASN A 244 13.05 -6.09 17.45
CA ASN A 244 11.82 -6.27 18.24
C ASN A 244 10.69 -6.87 17.37
N VAL A 245 10.42 -6.30 16.19
CA VAL A 245 9.41 -6.84 15.24
C VAL A 245 9.66 -8.32 14.92
N ARG A 246 10.90 -8.70 14.59
CA ARG A 246 11.31 -10.09 14.34
C ARG A 246 11.08 -10.98 15.57
N ALA A 247 11.48 -10.52 16.76
CA ALA A 247 11.29 -11.27 18.01
C ALA A 247 9.80 -11.48 18.35
N GLN A 248 8.93 -10.50 18.07
CA GLN A 248 7.48 -10.63 18.28
C GLN A 248 6.85 -11.62 17.29
N VAL A 249 7.23 -11.58 16.00
CA VAL A 249 6.78 -12.56 15.00
C VAL A 249 7.19 -13.98 15.40
N ARG A 250 8.45 -14.18 15.78
CA ARG A 250 8.96 -15.47 16.28
C ARG A 250 8.26 -15.93 17.56
N GLY A 251 8.12 -15.04 18.54
CA GLY A 251 7.58 -15.38 19.86
C GLY A 251 6.06 -15.61 19.90
N ARG A 252 5.27 -14.95 19.03
CA ARG A 252 3.80 -15.10 19.00
C ARG A 252 3.28 -16.05 17.93
N LEU A 253 3.97 -16.17 16.79
CA LEU A 253 3.51 -16.93 15.64
C LEU A 253 4.48 -18.04 15.20
N GLY A 254 5.63 -18.21 15.87
CA GLY A 254 6.62 -19.24 15.58
C GLY A 254 7.52 -18.96 14.37
N TYR A 255 7.12 -18.13 13.42
CA TYR A 255 7.90 -17.87 12.19
C TYR A 255 9.24 -17.17 12.45
N THR A 256 10.29 -17.67 11.81
CA THR A 256 11.55 -16.95 11.61
C THR A 256 11.46 -16.04 10.37
N CYS A 257 12.16 -14.92 10.42
CA CYS A 257 12.33 -14.03 9.27
C CYS A 257 13.71 -13.36 9.29
N SER A 258 14.21 -13.13 8.08
CA SER A 258 15.45 -12.40 7.83
C SER A 258 15.12 -10.98 7.36
N ALA A 259 15.99 -10.03 7.66
CA ALA A 259 15.73 -8.62 7.40
C ALA A 259 16.97 -7.87 6.90
N GLY A 260 16.73 -6.75 6.21
CA GLY A 260 17.77 -5.81 5.83
C GLY A 260 17.35 -4.40 6.22
N ILE A 261 18.25 -3.65 6.85
CA ILE A 261 18.05 -2.25 7.25
C ILE A 261 19.06 -1.40 6.47
N ALA A 262 18.56 -0.39 5.74
CA ALA A 262 19.34 0.52 4.91
C ALA A 262 18.57 1.83 4.68
N ASN A 263 19.15 2.78 3.95
CA ASN A 263 18.47 4.06 3.67
C ASN A 263 17.36 3.99 2.58
N ASN A 264 17.25 2.89 1.84
CA ASN A 264 16.26 2.74 0.75
C ASN A 264 15.74 1.30 0.55
N LYS A 265 14.76 1.14 -0.37
CA LYS A 265 14.05 -0.12 -0.64
C LYS A 265 14.84 -1.09 -1.52
N MET A 266 15.72 -0.61 -2.38
CA MET A 266 16.60 -1.45 -3.19
C MET A 266 17.65 -2.14 -2.31
N VAL A 267 18.38 -1.37 -1.49
CA VAL A 267 19.46 -1.89 -0.62
C VAL A 267 18.92 -2.71 0.53
N SER A 268 17.86 -2.28 1.22
CA SER A 268 17.28 -3.06 2.32
C SER A 268 16.80 -4.44 1.86
N LYS A 269 16.27 -4.55 0.63
CA LYS A 269 15.94 -5.85 0.02
C LYS A 269 17.19 -6.71 -0.20
N LEU A 270 18.27 -6.16 -0.76
CA LEU A 270 19.54 -6.89 -0.93
C LEU A 270 20.11 -7.36 0.42
N GLY A 271 20.14 -6.49 1.44
CA GLY A 271 20.58 -6.82 2.80
C GLY A 271 19.80 -7.99 3.42
N SER A 272 18.47 -8.03 3.25
CA SER A 272 17.65 -9.15 3.72
C SER A 272 17.94 -10.47 2.98
N GLY A 273 18.48 -10.39 1.77
CA GLY A 273 18.90 -11.54 0.96
C GLY A 273 20.32 -12.03 1.25
N PHE A 274 21.13 -11.24 1.96
CA PHE A 274 22.56 -11.47 2.16
C PHE A 274 22.84 -12.59 3.16
N LYS A 275 22.23 -12.54 4.35
CA LYS A 275 22.37 -13.55 5.41
C LYS A 275 20.99 -14.10 5.77
N LYS A 276 20.82 -15.42 5.61
CA LYS A 276 19.61 -16.20 5.96
C LYS A 276 20.01 -17.60 6.44
N PRO A 277 19.25 -18.28 7.30
CA PRO A 277 17.97 -17.87 7.88
C PRO A 277 18.11 -16.94 9.09
N ASN A 278 16.96 -16.45 9.57
CA ASN A 278 16.75 -15.76 10.83
C ASN A 278 17.85 -14.74 11.20
N SER A 279 18.27 -13.92 10.25
CA SER A 279 19.33 -12.92 10.44
C SER A 279 18.89 -11.54 9.95
N GLN A 280 19.31 -10.47 10.64
CA GLN A 280 19.21 -9.10 10.13
C GLN A 280 20.57 -8.54 9.70
N THR A 281 20.63 -8.04 8.48
CA THR A 281 21.79 -7.35 7.89
C THR A 281 21.60 -5.84 8.00
N VAL A 282 22.58 -5.13 8.55
CA VAL A 282 22.61 -3.67 8.59
C VAL A 282 23.57 -3.15 7.53
N VAL A 283 23.07 -2.34 6.60
CA VAL A 283 23.86 -1.71 5.52
C VAL A 283 23.94 -0.20 5.78
N ARG A 284 25.08 0.24 6.31
CA ARG A 284 25.41 1.66 6.59
C ARG A 284 25.55 2.44 5.28
N SER A 285 25.26 3.75 5.27
CA SER A 285 25.39 4.59 4.05
C SER A 285 26.82 4.58 3.49
N ARG A 286 27.82 4.68 4.38
CA ARG A 286 29.25 4.55 4.06
C ARG A 286 29.61 3.19 3.42
N ALA A 287 29.01 2.09 3.89
CA ALA A 287 29.24 0.73 3.40
C ALA A 287 28.61 0.42 2.02
N LEU A 288 27.73 1.28 1.49
CA LEU A 288 26.96 1.01 0.27
C LEU A 288 27.84 0.64 -0.94
N HIS A 289 28.97 1.31 -1.08
CA HIS A 289 29.83 1.17 -2.26
C HIS A 289 30.53 -0.18 -2.30
N LEU A 290 31.07 -0.66 -1.17
CA LEU A 290 31.60 -2.01 -1.01
C LEU A 290 30.49 -3.05 -1.14
N PHE A 291 29.37 -2.85 -0.42
CA PHE A 291 28.26 -3.78 -0.41
C PHE A 291 27.74 -4.09 -1.82
N LEU A 292 27.61 -3.08 -2.68
CA LEU A 292 27.08 -3.24 -4.03
C LEU A 292 28.12 -3.77 -5.03
N ALA A 293 29.42 -3.58 -4.80
CA ALA A 293 30.47 -3.97 -5.74
C ALA A 293 30.47 -5.47 -6.08
N ASP A 294 30.22 -6.32 -5.07
CA ASP A 294 30.23 -7.78 -5.19
C ASP A 294 28.94 -8.37 -5.82
N PHE A 295 27.87 -7.58 -5.94
CA PHE A 295 26.65 -8.08 -6.56
C PHE A 295 26.73 -8.07 -8.09
N LYS A 296 26.05 -9.05 -8.69
CA LYS A 296 25.76 -9.03 -10.12
C LYS A 296 24.60 -8.09 -10.41
N VAL A 297 24.66 -7.35 -11.52
CA VAL A 297 23.62 -6.41 -11.98
C VAL A 297 22.22 -7.04 -11.98
N THR A 298 22.10 -8.32 -12.36
CA THR A 298 20.84 -9.06 -12.40
C THR A 298 20.25 -9.43 -11.03
N LYS A 299 20.96 -9.17 -9.91
CA LYS A 299 20.45 -9.28 -8.54
C LYS A 299 19.71 -8.01 -8.09
N ILE A 300 19.98 -6.87 -8.70
CA ILE A 300 19.30 -5.60 -8.40
C ILE A 300 17.81 -5.70 -8.81
N ARG A 301 16.94 -5.09 -7.99
CA ARG A 301 15.51 -4.94 -8.27
C ARG A 301 15.29 -4.34 -9.67
N ASN A 302 14.31 -4.87 -10.40
CA ASN A 302 13.98 -4.52 -11.80
C ASN A 302 15.03 -4.91 -12.88
N LEU A 303 16.25 -5.32 -12.52
CA LEU A 303 17.31 -5.72 -13.47
C LEU A 303 17.43 -7.25 -13.66
N GLY A 304 16.70 -8.07 -12.90
CA GLY A 304 16.63 -9.53 -13.05
C GLY A 304 15.86 -10.05 -14.27
N GLY A 305 16.01 -9.44 -15.44
CA GLY A 305 15.35 -9.83 -16.69
C GLY A 305 15.77 -8.95 -17.88
N LYS A 306 14.93 -8.86 -18.92
CA LYS A 306 15.22 -8.20 -20.22
C LYS A 306 15.98 -6.87 -20.17
N LEU A 307 15.76 -6.02 -19.17
CA LEU A 307 16.50 -4.76 -19.03
C LEU A 307 17.95 -5.02 -18.58
N GLY A 308 18.18 -5.85 -17.57
CA GLY A 308 19.52 -6.27 -17.17
C GLY A 308 20.22 -7.11 -18.24
N GLU A 309 19.50 -7.98 -18.95
CA GLU A 309 20.02 -8.69 -20.13
C GLU A 309 20.53 -7.71 -21.20
N ARG A 310 19.78 -6.62 -21.46
CA ARG A 310 20.20 -5.53 -22.35
C ARG A 310 21.41 -4.76 -21.80
N VAL A 311 21.46 -4.46 -20.50
CA VAL A 311 22.61 -3.77 -19.87
C VAL A 311 23.88 -4.63 -19.99
N VAL A 312 23.82 -5.92 -19.63
CA VAL A 312 24.93 -6.87 -19.77
C VAL A 312 25.38 -7.00 -21.22
N SER A 313 24.45 -6.97 -22.19
CA SER A 313 24.74 -7.02 -23.63
C SER A 313 25.36 -5.73 -24.19
N ILE A 314 25.09 -4.56 -23.59
CA ILE A 314 25.64 -3.26 -24.02
C ILE A 314 27.05 -3.03 -23.47
N TYR A 315 27.30 -3.44 -22.21
CA TYR A 315 28.56 -3.18 -21.51
C TYR A 315 29.49 -4.41 -21.38
N SER A 316 29.06 -5.58 -21.86
CA SER A 316 29.80 -6.85 -21.81
C SER A 316 30.20 -7.34 -20.41
N THR A 317 29.64 -6.76 -19.34
CA THR A 317 29.92 -7.13 -17.94
C THR A 317 28.64 -7.41 -17.15
N GLN A 318 28.76 -8.24 -16.11
CA GLN A 318 27.74 -8.51 -15.09
C GLN A 318 28.07 -7.88 -13.73
N SER A 319 29.28 -7.33 -13.57
CA SER A 319 29.79 -6.72 -12.34
C SER A 319 29.22 -5.32 -12.17
N ILE A 320 28.88 -4.95 -10.93
CA ILE A 320 28.46 -3.58 -10.61
C ILE A 320 29.68 -2.65 -10.56
N LYS A 321 30.82 -3.13 -10.04
CA LYS A 321 32.07 -2.37 -9.95
C LYS A 321 32.48 -1.76 -11.30
N ASP A 322 32.47 -2.58 -12.35
CA ASP A 322 32.82 -2.19 -13.72
C ASP A 322 31.85 -1.11 -14.27
N LEU A 323 30.56 -1.16 -13.89
CA LEU A 323 29.57 -0.19 -14.33
C LEU A 323 29.59 1.13 -13.53
N LEU A 324 30.24 1.17 -12.36
CA LEU A 324 30.44 2.43 -11.63
C LEU A 324 31.40 3.37 -12.38
N GLU A 325 32.36 2.84 -13.14
CA GLU A 325 33.29 3.61 -13.97
C GLU A 325 32.62 4.27 -15.20
N VAL A 326 31.44 3.78 -15.61
CA VAL A 326 30.71 4.31 -16.77
C VAL A 326 30.02 5.62 -16.43
N SER A 327 30.26 6.67 -17.23
CA SER A 327 29.68 8.00 -17.01
C SER A 327 28.17 8.07 -17.28
N LEU A 328 27.49 8.97 -16.56
CA LEU A 328 26.06 9.25 -16.71
C LEU A 328 25.67 9.55 -18.17
N GLU A 329 26.46 10.35 -18.88
CA GLU A 329 26.23 10.69 -20.29
C GLU A 329 26.28 9.46 -21.19
N HIS A 330 27.22 8.55 -20.96
CA HIS A 330 27.32 7.30 -21.71
C HIS A 330 26.13 6.38 -21.42
N MET A 331 25.66 6.31 -20.17
CA MET A 331 24.45 5.55 -19.83
C MET A 331 23.20 6.14 -20.51
N LYS A 332 23.00 7.45 -20.45
CA LYS A 332 21.92 8.17 -21.15
C LYS A 332 21.95 7.89 -22.66
N SER A 333 23.14 7.95 -23.28
CA SER A 333 23.34 7.71 -24.73
C SER A 333 22.94 6.28 -25.17
N LYS A 334 23.26 5.25 -24.38
CA LYS A 334 23.01 3.84 -24.75
C LYS A 334 21.62 3.31 -24.36
N LEU A 335 21.03 3.85 -23.30
CA LEU A 335 19.78 3.34 -22.71
C LEU A 335 18.57 4.24 -22.93
N GLY A 336 18.77 5.52 -23.21
CA GLY A 336 17.76 6.57 -23.16
C GLY A 336 17.85 7.36 -21.84
N ASP A 337 17.43 8.63 -21.84
CA ASP A 337 17.80 9.57 -20.78
C ASP A 337 17.31 9.16 -19.38
N GLU A 338 16.02 8.83 -19.24
CA GLU A 338 15.42 8.39 -17.98
C GLU A 338 16.05 7.09 -17.47
N THR A 339 16.20 6.09 -18.35
CA THR A 339 16.73 4.76 -17.98
C THR A 339 18.22 4.79 -17.67
N GLY A 340 18.99 5.61 -18.38
CA GLY A 340 20.41 5.81 -18.13
C GLY A 340 20.65 6.54 -16.80
N SER A 341 19.86 7.57 -16.49
CA SER A 341 19.91 8.27 -15.20
C SER A 341 19.52 7.35 -14.05
N TRP A 342 18.39 6.66 -14.17
CA TRP A 342 17.93 5.72 -13.16
C TRP A 342 18.93 4.58 -12.90
N LEU A 343 19.58 4.03 -13.95
CA LEU A 343 20.59 2.98 -13.78
C LEU A 343 21.85 3.52 -13.08
N HIS A 344 22.36 4.69 -13.50
CA HIS A 344 23.54 5.33 -12.92
C HIS A 344 23.40 5.52 -11.40
N ASP A 345 22.23 5.97 -10.97
CA ASP A 345 21.90 6.26 -9.57
C ASP A 345 21.64 4.96 -8.79
N THR A 346 20.91 4.00 -9.39
CA THR A 346 20.65 2.69 -8.77
C THR A 346 21.94 1.92 -8.50
N LEU A 347 22.91 1.95 -9.41
CA LEU A 347 24.23 1.31 -9.22
C LEU A 347 25.02 1.94 -8.07
N ARG A 348 24.80 3.23 -7.79
CA ARG A 348 25.39 3.98 -6.67
C ARG A 348 24.59 3.86 -5.37
N GLY A 349 23.58 2.98 -5.33
CA GLY A 349 22.76 2.73 -4.15
C GLY A 349 21.67 3.77 -3.90
N ILE A 350 21.40 4.68 -4.85
CA ILE A 350 20.40 5.75 -4.71
C ILE A 350 19.04 5.25 -5.21
N ASP A 351 18.04 5.18 -4.32
CA ASP A 351 16.66 4.79 -4.64
C ASP A 351 15.65 5.59 -3.80
N ASN A 352 15.04 6.60 -4.43
CA ASN A 352 14.03 7.46 -3.79
C ASN A 352 12.61 6.85 -3.82
N SER A 353 12.44 5.55 -4.06
CA SER A 353 11.11 4.92 -4.12
C SER A 353 10.41 4.88 -2.76
N GLU A 354 9.12 5.24 -2.75
CA GLU A 354 8.30 5.32 -1.53
C GLU A 354 7.87 3.93 -1.04
N VAL A 355 7.77 3.75 0.28
CA VAL A 355 7.03 2.63 0.90
C VAL A 355 5.53 2.98 0.88
N SER A 356 4.77 2.34 0.01
CA SER A 356 3.34 2.64 -0.19
C SER A 356 2.45 1.78 0.71
N SER A 357 1.72 2.40 1.63
CA SER A 357 0.77 1.74 2.55
C SER A 357 -0.45 1.09 1.87
N ARG A 358 -0.51 1.04 0.52
CA ARG A 358 -1.59 0.46 -0.29
C ARG A 358 -1.55 -1.08 -0.30
N THR A 359 -1.83 -1.70 0.85
CA THR A 359 -1.81 -3.18 1.00
C THR A 359 -3.11 -3.88 0.61
N GLN A 360 -4.12 -3.15 0.12
CA GLN A 360 -5.36 -3.73 -0.39
C GLN A 360 -5.14 -4.53 -1.68
N ILE A 361 -5.93 -5.60 -1.88
CA ILE A 361 -5.84 -6.45 -3.08
C ILE A 361 -6.37 -5.69 -4.32
N LYS A 362 -5.56 -5.60 -5.39
CA LYS A 362 -5.95 -4.95 -6.67
C LYS A 362 -6.75 -5.87 -7.60
N SER A 363 -6.46 -7.16 -7.57
CA SER A 363 -7.15 -8.21 -8.33
C SER A 363 -6.97 -9.57 -7.67
N MET A 364 -7.89 -10.49 -7.92
CA MET A 364 -7.78 -11.89 -7.55
C MET A 364 -7.77 -12.74 -8.82
N LEU A 365 -6.83 -13.68 -8.91
CA LEU A 365 -6.73 -14.67 -9.98
C LEU A 365 -6.95 -16.08 -9.41
N SER A 366 -7.66 -16.91 -10.18
CA SER A 366 -7.85 -18.34 -9.98
C SER A 366 -7.57 -19.05 -11.31
N ALA A 367 -6.66 -20.01 -11.33
CA ALA A 367 -6.09 -20.53 -12.57
C ALA A 367 -5.71 -22.01 -12.50
N LYS A 368 -5.86 -22.72 -13.63
CA LYS A 368 -5.36 -24.08 -13.84
C LYS A 368 -4.71 -24.19 -15.23
N SER A 369 -3.48 -24.70 -15.27
CA SER A 369 -2.90 -25.25 -16.51
C SER A 369 -3.21 -26.75 -16.58
N PHE A 370 -3.61 -27.22 -17.75
CA PHE A 370 -4.08 -28.59 -17.93
C PHE A 370 -3.01 -29.47 -18.59
N ARG A 371 -2.90 -30.72 -18.14
CA ARG A 371 -2.04 -31.77 -18.70
C ARG A 371 -2.74 -33.13 -18.50
N PRO A 372 -3.38 -33.71 -19.53
CA PRO A 372 -3.61 -33.19 -20.88
C PRO A 372 -4.52 -31.95 -20.90
N SER A 373 -4.60 -31.28 -22.05
CA SER A 373 -5.53 -30.16 -22.30
C SER A 373 -6.99 -30.59 -22.24
N ILE A 374 -7.89 -29.71 -21.79
CA ILE A 374 -9.35 -29.94 -21.83
C ILE A 374 -9.90 -29.67 -23.24
N SER A 375 -10.99 -30.34 -23.60
CA SER A 375 -11.56 -30.34 -24.96
C SER A 375 -13.08 -30.14 -25.04
N THR A 376 -13.81 -30.14 -23.92
CA THR A 376 -15.27 -29.97 -23.90
C THR A 376 -15.72 -28.80 -23.02
N GLU A 377 -16.87 -28.20 -23.35
CA GLU A 377 -17.48 -27.14 -22.53
C GLU A 377 -17.77 -27.62 -21.11
N GLU A 378 -18.29 -28.85 -20.95
CA GLU A 378 -18.55 -29.48 -19.65
C GLU A 378 -17.30 -29.49 -18.75
N GLN A 379 -16.14 -29.84 -19.29
CA GLN A 379 -14.88 -29.80 -18.55
C GLN A 379 -14.54 -28.37 -18.10
N ALA A 380 -14.72 -27.37 -18.95
CA ALA A 380 -14.51 -25.97 -18.56
C ALA A 380 -15.52 -25.49 -17.52
N LEU A 381 -16.80 -25.85 -17.63
CA LEU A 381 -17.84 -25.49 -16.65
C LEU A 381 -17.51 -26.07 -15.26
N LYS A 382 -17.03 -27.31 -15.18
CA LYS A 382 -16.53 -27.92 -13.92
C LYS A 382 -15.38 -27.10 -13.31
N TRP A 383 -14.39 -26.72 -14.12
CA TRP A 383 -13.29 -25.86 -13.65
C TRP A 383 -13.75 -24.45 -13.27
N LEU A 384 -14.75 -23.88 -13.96
CA LEU A 384 -15.31 -22.58 -13.59
C LEU A 384 -15.97 -22.61 -12.22
N ARG A 385 -16.69 -23.68 -11.83
CA ARG A 385 -17.21 -23.83 -10.45
C ARG A 385 -16.08 -23.76 -9.42
N ILE A 386 -15.02 -24.54 -9.63
CA ILE A 386 -13.83 -24.56 -8.76
C ILE A 386 -13.15 -23.18 -8.70
N PHE A 387 -13.09 -22.44 -9.81
CA PHE A 387 -12.51 -21.09 -9.83
C PHE A 387 -13.38 -20.05 -9.13
N VAL A 388 -14.71 -20.23 -9.19
CA VAL A 388 -15.69 -19.36 -8.55
C VAL A 388 -15.68 -19.55 -7.04
N GLY A 389 -15.70 -20.78 -6.52
CA GLY A 389 -15.56 -21.03 -5.07
C GLY A 389 -14.25 -20.47 -4.50
N ASP A 390 -13.12 -20.68 -5.21
CA ASP A 390 -11.83 -20.08 -4.85
C ASP A 390 -11.88 -18.54 -4.80
N ILE A 391 -12.50 -17.88 -5.79
CA ILE A 391 -12.62 -16.42 -5.80
C ILE A 391 -13.63 -15.94 -4.75
N PHE A 392 -14.76 -16.60 -4.59
CA PHE A 392 -15.84 -16.20 -3.68
C PHE A 392 -15.41 -16.29 -2.23
N SER A 393 -14.80 -17.41 -1.81
CA SER A 393 -14.19 -17.56 -0.48
C SER A 393 -13.23 -16.40 -0.17
N ARG A 394 -12.40 -16.00 -1.14
CA ARG A 394 -11.46 -14.87 -1.00
C ARG A 394 -12.13 -13.49 -1.04
N LEU A 395 -13.28 -13.34 -1.70
CA LEU A 395 -14.09 -12.11 -1.66
C LEU A 395 -14.84 -11.96 -0.32
N VAL A 396 -15.31 -13.06 0.26
CA VAL A 396 -15.84 -13.08 1.63
C VAL A 396 -14.75 -12.63 2.62
N GLU A 397 -13.51 -13.11 2.45
CA GLU A 397 -12.34 -12.69 3.25
C GLU A 397 -11.94 -11.21 3.12
N GLU A 398 -12.30 -10.51 2.04
CA GLU A 398 -12.16 -9.04 1.87
C GLU A 398 -13.40 -8.26 2.36
N GLY A 399 -14.43 -8.94 2.86
CA GLY A 399 -15.65 -8.34 3.38
C GLY A 399 -16.67 -7.92 2.30
N VAL A 400 -16.80 -8.70 1.21
CA VAL A 400 -17.83 -8.44 0.18
C VAL A 400 -19.25 -8.53 0.74
N LEU A 401 -19.51 -9.43 1.70
CA LEU A 401 -20.81 -9.61 2.36
C LEU A 401 -21.19 -8.39 3.21
N ASP A 402 -20.22 -7.86 3.95
CA ASP A 402 -20.32 -6.63 4.74
C ASP A 402 -20.39 -5.36 3.87
N ASN A 403 -20.36 -5.49 2.53
CA ASN A 403 -20.15 -4.40 1.57
C ASN A 403 -18.93 -3.51 1.88
N ARG A 404 -17.89 -4.03 2.56
CA ARG A 404 -16.64 -3.28 2.79
C ARG A 404 -15.93 -2.97 1.49
N ARG A 405 -15.95 -3.93 0.55
CA ARG A 405 -15.16 -3.90 -0.68
C ARG A 405 -15.78 -4.75 -1.79
N ARG A 406 -15.79 -4.27 -3.03
CA ARG A 406 -16.48 -4.93 -4.16
C ARG A 406 -15.69 -4.84 -5.48
N PRO A 407 -15.50 -5.94 -6.24
CA PRO A 407 -14.88 -5.88 -7.57
C PRO A 407 -15.82 -5.28 -8.63
N ARG A 408 -15.29 -4.48 -9.56
CA ARG A 408 -16.01 -3.93 -10.73
C ARG A 408 -16.07 -4.86 -11.93
N SER A 409 -15.07 -5.73 -12.10
CA SER A 409 -14.95 -6.56 -13.31
C SER A 409 -14.54 -7.99 -13.05
N ILE A 410 -14.92 -8.86 -13.99
CA ILE A 410 -14.60 -10.28 -14.07
C ILE A 410 -13.98 -10.56 -15.45
N ASN A 411 -12.88 -11.29 -15.50
CA ASN A 411 -12.15 -11.59 -16.75
C ASN A 411 -11.84 -13.09 -16.84
N LEU A 412 -12.14 -13.69 -17.99
CA LEU A 412 -11.87 -15.09 -18.29
C LEU A 412 -10.79 -15.15 -19.37
N HIS A 413 -9.63 -15.74 -19.03
CA HIS A 413 -8.51 -15.96 -19.94
C HIS A 413 -8.41 -17.44 -20.28
N HIS A 414 -8.17 -17.75 -21.55
CA HIS A 414 -7.90 -19.11 -22.03
C HIS A 414 -6.63 -19.14 -22.89
N ARG A 415 -5.96 -20.30 -22.96
CA ARG A 415 -4.79 -20.51 -23.81
C ARG A 415 -4.98 -21.70 -24.74
N HIS A 416 -5.02 -21.42 -26.03
CA HIS A 416 -5.18 -22.39 -27.12
C HIS A 416 -4.03 -22.24 -28.13
N ALA A 417 -3.47 -23.36 -28.61
CA ALA A 417 -2.35 -23.37 -29.56
C ALA A 417 -1.17 -22.41 -29.21
N GLY A 418 -0.88 -22.24 -27.90
CA GLY A 418 0.14 -21.31 -27.38
C GLY A 418 -0.30 -19.83 -27.29
N GLN A 419 -1.32 -19.42 -28.05
CA GLN A 419 -1.90 -18.07 -27.95
C GLN A 419 -2.79 -17.96 -26.72
N THR A 420 -2.70 -16.83 -26.00
CA THR A 420 -3.57 -16.52 -24.87
C THR A 420 -4.57 -15.45 -25.29
N ARG A 421 -5.86 -15.67 -24.99
CA ARG A 421 -6.99 -14.79 -25.30
C ARG A 421 -7.81 -14.55 -24.04
N SER A 422 -8.61 -13.49 -24.02
CA SER A 422 -9.45 -13.16 -22.87
C SER A 422 -10.69 -12.36 -23.23
N LYS A 423 -11.76 -12.56 -22.46
CA LYS A 423 -12.95 -11.69 -22.41
C LYS A 423 -13.08 -11.09 -21.01
N GLN A 424 -13.68 -9.90 -20.94
CA GLN A 424 -13.95 -9.16 -19.72
C GLN A 424 -15.42 -8.78 -19.68
N GLY A 425 -16.05 -8.93 -18.51
CA GLY A 425 -17.39 -8.44 -18.21
C GLY A 425 -17.38 -7.48 -17.03
N PRO A 426 -18.34 -6.53 -16.96
CA PRO A 426 -18.63 -5.80 -15.74
C PRO A 426 -19.29 -6.75 -14.72
N ILE A 427 -19.11 -6.46 -13.43
CA ILE A 427 -19.91 -7.04 -12.35
C ILE A 427 -20.96 -5.98 -11.98
N PRO A 428 -22.25 -6.18 -12.29
CA PRO A 428 -23.31 -5.22 -11.99
C PRO A 428 -23.31 -4.73 -10.54
N HIS A 429 -23.46 -3.42 -10.34
CA HIS A 429 -23.70 -2.80 -9.04
C HIS A 429 -25.07 -3.20 -8.48
N GLY A 430 -25.26 -3.11 -7.16
CA GLY A 430 -26.55 -3.32 -6.49
C GLY A 430 -27.00 -4.77 -6.26
N LYS A 431 -26.56 -5.75 -7.07
CA LYS A 431 -26.81 -7.18 -6.79
C LYS A 431 -25.93 -7.70 -5.65
N VAL A 432 -26.41 -8.67 -4.88
CA VAL A 432 -25.54 -9.49 -4.01
C VAL A 432 -24.53 -10.22 -4.91
N ILE A 433 -23.32 -10.43 -4.39
CA ILE A 433 -22.34 -11.32 -5.03
C ILE A 433 -22.40 -12.64 -4.25
N ASP A 434 -22.75 -13.70 -4.96
CA ASP A 434 -22.76 -15.09 -4.50
C ASP A 434 -22.07 -15.97 -5.56
N GLU A 435 -21.91 -17.27 -5.26
CA GLU A 435 -21.24 -18.20 -6.19
C GLU A 435 -22.04 -18.43 -7.47
N GLU A 436 -23.37 -18.50 -7.40
CA GLU A 436 -24.19 -18.75 -8.60
C GLU A 436 -24.10 -17.58 -9.58
N PHE A 437 -24.18 -16.34 -9.08
CA PHE A 437 -24.04 -15.13 -9.89
C PHE A 437 -22.64 -15.01 -10.52
N LEU A 438 -21.58 -15.29 -9.77
CA LEU A 438 -20.21 -15.31 -10.32
C LEU A 438 -20.03 -16.43 -11.35
N PHE A 439 -20.64 -17.60 -11.14
CA PHE A 439 -20.63 -18.72 -12.08
C PHE A 439 -21.42 -18.40 -13.37
N HIS A 440 -22.57 -17.72 -13.26
CA HIS A 440 -23.32 -17.24 -14.42
C HIS A 440 -22.49 -16.24 -15.24
N LEU A 441 -21.91 -15.21 -14.62
CA LEU A 441 -21.04 -14.25 -15.32
C LEU A 441 -19.81 -14.93 -15.97
N ALA A 442 -19.20 -15.91 -15.29
CA ALA A 442 -18.09 -16.69 -15.84
C ALA A 442 -18.51 -17.59 -17.02
N LYS A 443 -19.73 -18.16 -16.96
CA LYS A 443 -20.32 -18.94 -18.07
C LYS A 443 -20.63 -18.05 -19.26
N ASP A 444 -21.22 -16.88 -19.07
CA ASP A 444 -21.53 -15.94 -20.15
C ASP A 444 -20.26 -15.52 -20.92
N LEU A 445 -19.14 -15.30 -20.20
CA LEU A 445 -17.84 -15.06 -20.81
C LEU A 445 -17.28 -16.28 -21.55
N LEU A 446 -17.56 -17.51 -21.07
CA LEU A 446 -17.17 -18.74 -21.77
C LEU A 446 -17.98 -18.92 -23.07
N THR A 447 -19.29 -18.67 -23.06
CA THR A 447 -20.13 -18.71 -24.27
C THR A 447 -19.70 -17.66 -25.29
N GLN A 448 -19.33 -16.45 -24.86
CA GLN A 448 -18.73 -15.43 -25.75
C GLN A 448 -17.35 -15.84 -26.32
N ILE A 449 -16.59 -16.66 -25.60
CA ILE A 449 -15.31 -17.23 -26.07
C ILE A 449 -15.54 -18.37 -27.08
N LEU A 450 -16.57 -19.19 -26.87
CA LEU A 450 -16.95 -20.29 -27.75
C LEU A 450 -17.42 -19.79 -29.12
N ALA A 451 -18.11 -18.65 -29.17
CA ALA A 451 -18.53 -17.98 -30.41
C ALA A 451 -17.36 -17.44 -31.29
N GLU A 452 -16.10 -17.59 -30.88
CA GLU A 452 -14.91 -17.21 -31.66
C GLU A 452 -14.12 -18.42 -32.24
N ASP A 453 -14.71 -19.63 -32.21
CA ASP A 453 -14.25 -20.87 -32.87
C ASP A 453 -12.80 -21.36 -32.55
N LYS A 454 -12.13 -20.81 -31.52
CA LYS A 454 -10.70 -21.07 -31.25
C LYS A 454 -10.36 -21.36 -29.78
N VAL A 455 -11.20 -22.17 -29.14
CA VAL A 455 -11.09 -22.53 -27.72
C VAL A 455 -10.39 -23.88 -27.50
N TRP A 456 -10.69 -24.89 -28.31
CA TRP A 456 -10.35 -26.29 -28.05
C TRP A 456 -9.21 -26.81 -28.95
N PRO A 457 -8.26 -27.60 -28.43
CA PRO A 457 -8.06 -27.93 -27.02
C PRO A 457 -7.49 -26.74 -26.23
N CYS A 458 -7.90 -26.62 -24.97
CA CYS A 458 -7.50 -25.54 -24.07
C CYS A 458 -6.46 -26.03 -23.05
N ALA A 459 -5.29 -25.39 -23.02
CA ALA A 459 -4.13 -25.78 -22.22
C ALA A 459 -3.99 -24.98 -20.90
N ASN A 460 -4.77 -23.91 -20.74
CA ASN A 460 -4.91 -23.16 -19.49
C ASN A 460 -6.23 -22.39 -19.52
N LEU A 461 -6.96 -22.42 -18.41
CA LEU A 461 -8.11 -21.55 -18.16
C LEU A 461 -7.87 -20.82 -16.84
N SER A 462 -8.23 -19.55 -16.78
CA SER A 462 -8.17 -18.76 -15.55
C SER A 462 -9.22 -17.68 -15.48
N LEU A 463 -9.85 -17.57 -14.32
CA LEU A 463 -10.84 -16.56 -13.98
C LEU A 463 -10.18 -15.52 -13.06
N SER A 464 -10.49 -14.26 -13.24
CA SER A 464 -10.03 -13.19 -12.36
C SER A 464 -11.14 -12.19 -12.07
N VAL A 465 -11.06 -11.53 -10.92
CA VAL A 465 -11.87 -10.36 -10.58
C VAL A 465 -10.97 -9.19 -10.18
N GLY A 466 -11.39 -7.96 -10.46
CA GLY A 466 -10.56 -6.78 -10.23
C GLY A 466 -11.32 -5.46 -10.28
N GLY A 467 -10.56 -4.36 -10.24
CA GLY A 467 -11.12 -3.02 -10.15
C GLY A 467 -11.92 -2.82 -8.86
N PHE A 468 -11.36 -3.23 -7.72
CA PHE A 468 -12.03 -3.15 -6.44
C PHE A 468 -12.35 -1.71 -6.03
N GLU A 469 -13.58 -1.49 -5.56
CA GLU A 469 -14.06 -0.30 -4.88
C GLU A 469 -14.17 -0.58 -3.39
N ASP A 470 -13.85 0.41 -2.54
CA ASP A 470 -14.27 0.41 -1.15
C ASP A 470 -15.74 0.87 -1.07
N GLY A 471 -16.55 0.22 -0.24
CA GLY A 471 -17.99 0.48 -0.14
C GLY A 471 -18.33 1.81 0.55
N VAL A 472 -19.52 2.34 0.24
CA VAL A 472 -20.01 3.61 0.80
C VAL A 472 -20.34 3.45 2.29
N LYS A 473 -19.38 3.83 3.14
CA LYS A 473 -19.59 3.92 4.60
C LYS A 473 -20.72 4.89 4.92
N GLY A 474 -21.62 4.47 5.81
CA GLY A 474 -22.68 5.32 6.36
C GLY A 474 -24.04 5.24 5.66
N ASN A 475 -24.18 4.51 4.55
CA ASN A 475 -25.49 4.31 3.92
C ASN A 475 -26.29 3.25 4.70
N MET A 476 -27.04 3.70 5.72
CA MET A 476 -28.05 2.87 6.38
C MET A 476 -28.99 2.26 5.33
N GLY A 477 -29.19 0.94 5.38
CA GLY A 477 -30.08 0.26 4.46
C GLY A 477 -31.50 0.83 4.53
N ILE A 478 -32.22 0.85 3.40
CA ILE A 478 -33.48 1.60 3.26
C ILE A 478 -34.59 1.18 4.24
N GLY A 479 -34.47 0.01 4.88
CA GLY A 479 -35.31 -0.41 6.01
C GLY A 479 -35.29 0.57 7.20
N ALA A 480 -34.19 1.29 7.44
CA ALA A 480 -34.12 2.35 8.44
C ALA A 480 -34.90 3.63 8.04
N PHE A 481 -35.26 3.76 6.76
CA PHE A 481 -36.07 4.86 6.21
C PHE A 481 -37.53 4.45 5.97
N LEU A 482 -37.85 3.16 6.10
CA LEU A 482 -39.19 2.59 5.91
C LEU A 482 -39.94 2.32 7.23
N VAL A 483 -39.40 2.77 8.38
CA VAL A 483 -40.13 2.80 9.65
C VAL A 483 -41.19 3.92 9.59
N ARG A 484 -42.40 3.57 9.15
CA ARG A 484 -43.59 4.43 9.21
C ARG A 484 -44.42 4.09 10.43
N GLY A 485 -44.45 5.00 11.41
CA GLY A 485 -45.35 4.94 12.57
C GLY A 485 -44.63 4.74 13.91
N GLU A 486 -44.84 5.70 14.81
CA GLU A 486 -44.63 5.70 16.27
C GLU A 486 -43.27 5.30 16.89
N GLU A 487 -42.40 4.49 16.29
CA GLU A 487 -41.09 4.12 16.88
C GLU A 487 -39.94 5.12 16.57
N ALA A 488 -40.26 6.37 16.27
CA ALA A 488 -39.29 7.38 15.85
C ALA A 488 -38.87 8.34 17.00
N ALA A 489 -37.77 7.98 17.69
CA ALA A 489 -37.00 8.81 18.64
C ALA A 489 -37.66 9.05 20.04
N PRO A 490 -36.89 9.38 21.11
CA PRO A 490 -35.47 9.78 21.11
C PRO A 490 -34.51 8.85 21.88
N ALA A 491 -33.55 8.27 21.15
CA ALA A 491 -32.29 7.79 21.69
C ALA A 491 -31.16 8.78 21.34
N ARG A 492 -30.94 9.79 22.20
CA ARG A 492 -29.77 10.69 22.15
C ARG A 492 -29.09 10.72 23.52
N CYS A 493 -27.75 10.81 23.48
CA CYS A 493 -26.85 10.98 24.63
C CYS A 493 -26.89 9.89 25.73
N LYS A 494 -25.94 8.95 25.67
CA LYS A 494 -25.12 8.61 26.85
C LYS A 494 -23.64 8.48 26.44
N SER A 495 -22.77 9.09 27.23
CA SER A 495 -21.31 8.98 27.17
C SER A 495 -20.82 7.68 27.84
N PRO A 496 -19.58 7.23 27.58
CA PRO A 496 -19.07 5.98 28.15
C PRO A 496 -18.55 6.17 29.58
N GLU A 497 -19.09 5.40 30.54
CA GLU A 497 -18.48 5.23 31.87
C GLU A 497 -18.22 3.77 32.24
N LYS A 498 -16.97 3.55 32.67
CA LYS A 498 -16.44 2.60 33.67
C LYS A 498 -17.23 1.31 33.98
N ARG A 499 -16.51 0.18 33.82
CA ARG A 499 -16.82 -1.11 34.46
C ARG A 499 -16.69 -1.01 35.98
N SER A 500 -17.65 -1.60 36.71
CA SER A 500 -17.41 -2.12 38.07
C SER A 500 -18.39 -3.26 38.41
N VAL A 501 -17.83 -4.48 38.54
CA VAL A 501 -18.23 -5.63 39.39
C VAL A 501 -19.72 -5.99 39.54
N GLU A 502 -20.04 -7.26 39.25
CA GLU A 502 -21.33 -7.91 39.54
C GLU A 502 -21.41 -8.40 41.00
N THR A 503 -22.62 -8.35 41.61
CA THR A 503 -23.06 -9.36 42.60
C THR A 503 -24.59 -9.37 42.74
N ASP A 504 -25.14 -10.59 42.67
CA ASP A 504 -26.40 -11.08 43.27
C ASP A 504 -27.79 -10.53 42.86
N ALA A 505 -28.79 -11.35 43.19
CA ALA A 505 -30.21 -11.32 42.79
C ALA A 505 -31.08 -11.66 44.05
N PRO A 506 -32.38 -12.08 44.00
CA PRO A 506 -33.32 -12.23 42.88
C PRO A 506 -34.79 -11.77 43.11
N SER A 507 -35.52 -11.58 42.00
CA SER A 507 -36.97 -11.88 41.73
C SER A 507 -38.10 -11.61 42.76
N HIS A 508 -39.27 -11.13 42.28
CA HIS A 508 -40.53 -11.91 42.34
C HIS A 508 -41.77 -11.33 41.59
N LYS A 509 -42.39 -12.21 40.77
CA LYS A 509 -43.84 -12.49 40.54
C LYS A 509 -44.85 -11.44 39.97
N LYS A 510 -45.67 -11.98 39.06
CA LYS A 510 -46.89 -11.54 38.29
C LYS A 510 -48.17 -11.44 39.19
N PRO A 511 -49.40 -10.98 38.77
CA PRO A 511 -50.06 -11.25 37.45
C PRO A 511 -51.18 -10.34 36.82
N ARG A 512 -51.44 -10.63 35.52
CA ARG A 512 -52.67 -10.62 34.65
C ARG A 512 -54.00 -9.93 35.06
N ILE A 513 -54.70 -9.38 34.04
CA ILE A 513 -56.09 -9.67 33.53
C ILE A 513 -56.47 -8.59 32.46
N THR A 514 -56.47 -8.85 31.15
CA THR A 514 -57.57 -9.32 30.24
C THR A 514 -58.89 -8.53 30.24
N ASN A 515 -59.22 -7.85 29.11
CA ASN A 515 -60.45 -8.04 28.32
C ASN A 515 -60.39 -7.33 26.95
N ASP A 516 -61.44 -7.50 26.13
CA ASP A 516 -61.49 -7.35 24.66
C ASP A 516 -62.73 -6.51 24.22
N ILE A 517 -63.08 -6.50 22.91
CA ILE A 517 -64.38 -6.18 22.26
C ILE A 517 -64.58 -4.78 21.62
N GLN A 518 -64.44 -4.74 20.27
CA GLN A 518 -65.36 -4.14 19.25
C GLN A 518 -65.58 -2.59 19.20
N ARG A 519 -65.99 -1.93 18.08
CA ARG A 519 -66.11 -2.25 16.62
C ARG A 519 -66.33 -0.97 15.75
N PHE A 520 -65.87 -1.03 14.49
CA PHE A 520 -66.50 -0.56 13.22
C PHE A 520 -66.87 0.93 12.95
N PHE A 521 -66.25 1.45 11.87
CA PHE A 521 -66.77 2.28 10.75
C PHE A 521 -67.94 3.30 10.92
N SER A 522 -67.66 4.58 10.62
CA SER A 522 -68.18 5.37 9.46
C SER A 522 -67.41 6.72 9.41
N ARG A 523 -66.94 7.30 8.29
CA ARG A 523 -67.43 7.66 6.93
C ARG A 523 -68.11 9.05 6.83
N ASP A 524 -67.59 9.82 5.87
CA ASP A 524 -68.12 11.03 5.20
C ASP A 524 -68.27 12.36 5.97
N GLY A 525 -68.04 13.48 5.26
CA GLY A 525 -68.22 14.86 5.75
C GLY A 525 -67.44 15.90 4.93
N ILE A 526 -68.10 16.58 3.98
CA ILE A 526 -67.50 17.59 3.08
C ILE A 526 -68.19 18.95 3.29
N SER A 527 -67.44 20.07 3.32
CA SER A 527 -67.83 21.38 2.72
C SER A 527 -66.78 22.49 2.96
N ASN A 528 -67.00 23.65 2.32
CA ASN A 528 -66.04 24.76 2.16
C ASN A 528 -66.55 26.10 2.76
N ALA A 529 -65.62 27.05 2.85
CA ALA A 529 -65.78 28.50 2.57
C ALA A 529 -66.40 29.47 3.61
N GLU A 530 -65.52 30.37 4.06
CA GLU A 530 -65.60 31.86 3.99
C GLU A 530 -66.64 32.72 4.76
N ALA A 531 -66.06 33.76 5.39
CA ALA A 531 -66.47 35.19 5.35
C ALA A 531 -67.20 35.87 6.54
N LEU A 532 -66.71 37.09 6.87
CA LEU A 532 -67.38 38.26 7.50
C LEU A 532 -67.77 38.17 9.01
N SER A 533 -67.79 39.24 9.83
CA SER A 533 -67.30 40.64 9.72
C SER A 533 -67.43 41.46 11.05
N ILE A 534 -67.09 42.78 11.00
CA ILE A 534 -67.66 43.92 11.77
C ILE A 534 -67.08 44.29 13.19
N THR A 535 -66.36 45.43 13.23
CA THR A 535 -66.33 46.60 14.20
C THR A 535 -66.45 46.44 15.74
N SER A 536 -65.94 47.30 16.62
CA SER A 536 -65.06 48.52 16.57
C SER A 536 -64.71 49.02 18.01
N GLY A 537 -63.62 49.77 18.19
CA GLY A 537 -63.35 50.54 19.42
C GLY A 537 -62.00 51.29 19.41
N GLU A 538 -61.99 52.59 19.70
CA GLU A 538 -60.84 53.51 19.65
C GLU A 538 -60.34 53.85 21.09
N ALA A 539 -59.24 54.57 21.38
CA ALA A 539 -58.22 55.30 20.61
C ALA A 539 -56.89 55.26 21.41
N ALA A 540 -55.69 55.10 20.80
CA ALA A 540 -54.80 56.15 20.23
C ALA A 540 -54.07 57.03 21.29
N PRO A 541 -52.98 57.77 20.94
CA PRO A 541 -52.18 57.79 19.70
C PRO A 541 -50.81 57.07 19.93
N MET A 542 -49.67 57.20 19.23
CA MET A 542 -49.13 57.84 18.00
C MET A 542 -47.86 57.01 17.61
N TYR A 543 -47.08 57.18 16.54
CA TYR A 543 -46.94 58.17 15.45
C TYR A 543 -46.55 57.40 14.14
N MET A 544 -45.75 57.97 13.22
CA MET A 544 -45.15 57.28 12.04
C MET A 544 -43.69 57.84 11.79
N ARG A 545 -42.90 57.60 10.72
CA ARG A 545 -43.18 57.14 9.33
C ARG A 545 -41.92 56.74 8.51
N ASP A 546 -42.10 55.82 7.55
CA ASP A 546 -41.48 55.59 6.21
C ASP A 546 -39.95 55.56 5.90
N ASN A 547 -39.65 54.66 4.95
CA ASN A 547 -38.39 54.31 4.26
C ASN A 547 -37.69 55.42 3.44
N VAL A 548 -36.39 55.26 3.16
CA VAL A 548 -35.74 55.50 1.84
C VAL A 548 -34.48 54.61 1.67
N GLN A 549 -34.18 54.14 0.44
CA GLN A 549 -32.84 53.65 0.02
C GLN A 549 -32.17 54.68 -0.93
N VAL A 550 -30.91 55.06 -0.69
CA VAL A 550 -29.96 55.58 -1.72
C VAL A 550 -28.53 55.13 -1.36
N SER A 551 -27.58 55.23 -2.29
CA SER A 551 -26.25 54.61 -2.30
C SER A 551 -25.05 55.55 -2.06
N ALA A 552 -23.87 54.92 -1.90
CA ALA A 552 -22.58 55.27 -2.54
C ALA A 552 -21.43 55.95 -1.74
N LEU A 553 -20.22 55.46 -2.06
CA LEU A 553 -18.88 56.11 -2.08
C LEU A 553 -18.12 56.48 -0.78
N VAL A 554 -17.07 55.70 -0.52
CA VAL A 554 -15.64 56.11 -0.53
C VAL A 554 -15.22 57.36 0.28
N GLN A 555 -14.65 57.14 1.47
CA GLN A 555 -13.22 57.38 1.78
C GLN A 555 -12.89 56.86 3.19
N GLY A 556 -11.60 56.63 3.50
CA GLY A 556 -11.16 56.09 4.79
C GLY A 556 -10.03 56.89 5.42
N ARG A 557 -9.76 56.63 6.70
CA ARG A 557 -8.50 57.00 7.37
C ARG A 557 -8.27 56.21 8.65
N GLU A 558 -7.01 56.14 9.07
CA GLU A 558 -6.59 55.50 10.31
C GLU A 558 -6.96 56.35 11.53
N ALA A 559 -7.24 55.69 12.65
CA ALA A 559 -7.12 56.27 13.99
C ALA A 559 -6.87 55.15 15.00
N ALA A 560 -5.67 55.09 15.57
CA ALA A 560 -5.42 54.27 16.76
C ALA A 560 -5.92 55.06 17.99
N TYR A 561 -6.56 54.37 18.94
CA TYR A 561 -6.74 54.90 20.28
C TYR A 561 -6.63 53.79 21.32
N SER A 562 -5.65 53.92 22.20
CA SER A 562 -5.43 53.02 23.34
C SER A 562 -6.20 53.55 24.54
N THR A 563 -7.03 52.70 25.14
CA THR A 563 -7.56 52.94 26.50
C THR A 563 -7.60 51.62 27.24
N GLU A 564 -6.68 51.46 28.17
CA GLU A 564 -6.66 50.37 29.14
C GLU A 564 -7.78 50.60 30.17
N ASN A 565 -8.39 49.51 30.65
CA ASN A 565 -9.28 49.52 31.81
C ASN A 565 -9.30 48.11 32.39
N GLU A 566 -8.70 47.93 33.56
CA GLU A 566 -8.54 46.62 34.21
C GLU A 566 -9.84 46.16 34.88
N PHE A 567 -10.25 44.91 34.62
CA PHE A 567 -11.24 44.17 35.41
C PHE A 567 -10.92 42.66 35.35
N PRO A 568 -11.37 41.83 36.31
CA PRO A 568 -10.52 40.79 36.86
C PRO A 568 -10.53 39.45 36.12
N GLU A 569 -9.67 38.55 36.60
CA GLU A 569 -9.39 37.21 36.08
C GLU A 569 -10.64 36.31 35.91
N GLY A 570 -10.53 35.33 35.00
CA GLY A 570 -11.33 34.10 35.11
C GLY A 570 -12.54 33.93 34.18
N LYS A 571 -12.51 34.43 32.93
CA LYS A 571 -13.32 33.89 31.81
C LYS A 571 -12.75 34.29 30.44
N ALA A 572 -12.30 33.31 29.67
CA ALA A 572 -11.91 33.54 28.28
C ALA A 572 -13.16 33.87 27.42
N ARG A 573 -13.20 35.07 26.83
CA ARG A 573 -14.15 35.37 25.76
C ARG A 573 -13.75 34.55 24.53
N ILE A 574 -14.57 33.58 24.15
CA ILE A 574 -14.43 32.89 22.87
C ILE A 574 -14.81 33.87 21.76
N THR A 575 -13.83 34.52 21.16
CA THR A 575 -14.00 35.27 19.91
C THR A 575 -14.23 34.28 18.78
N SER A 576 -15.49 34.12 18.36
CA SER A 576 -15.84 33.27 17.23
C SER A 576 -15.36 33.89 15.92
N PHE A 577 -14.39 33.25 15.26
CA PHE A 577 -13.81 33.70 14.01
C PHE A 577 -14.70 33.24 12.84
N LEU A 578 -15.42 34.18 12.24
CA LEU A 578 -16.36 33.99 11.14
C LEU A 578 -15.66 34.13 9.78
N CYS A 579 -15.94 33.24 8.83
CA CYS A 579 -15.52 33.42 7.45
C CYS A 579 -16.41 34.44 6.71
N ALA A 580 -15.80 35.33 5.94
CA ALA A 580 -16.53 36.28 5.09
C ALA A 580 -17.12 35.66 3.82
N ARG A 581 -16.84 34.37 3.53
CA ARG A 581 -17.19 33.69 2.27
C ARG A 581 -18.21 32.55 2.39
N CYS A 582 -18.46 32.04 3.60
CA CYS A 582 -19.54 31.09 3.91
C CYS A 582 -19.82 31.07 5.42
N ASP A 583 -20.86 30.36 5.86
CA ASP A 583 -21.34 30.28 7.25
C ASP A 583 -20.39 29.48 8.21
N PHE A 584 -19.10 29.40 7.90
CA PHE A 584 -18.10 28.73 8.74
C PHE A 584 -17.72 29.60 9.94
N VAL A 585 -17.84 29.01 11.13
CA VAL A 585 -17.46 29.62 12.41
C VAL A 585 -16.37 28.77 13.04
N SER A 586 -15.25 29.39 13.42
CA SER A 586 -14.10 28.73 14.02
C SER A 586 -13.73 29.29 15.40
N VAL A 587 -13.03 28.48 16.19
CA VAL A 587 -12.75 28.76 17.60
C VAL A 587 -11.37 29.42 17.80
N ASN A 588 -10.52 29.43 16.76
CA ASN A 588 -9.24 30.12 16.74
C ASN A 588 -8.88 30.63 15.34
N ALA A 589 -7.99 31.62 15.26
CA ALA A 589 -7.62 32.25 14.00
C ALA A 589 -6.90 31.30 13.02
N ALA A 590 -6.18 30.28 13.50
CA ALA A 590 -5.49 29.31 12.64
C ALA A 590 -6.47 28.43 11.87
N GLN A 591 -7.62 28.09 12.46
CA GLN A 591 -8.72 27.41 11.77
C GLN A 591 -9.42 28.30 10.74
N LEU A 592 -9.56 29.60 11.00
CA LEU A 592 -10.06 30.55 10.00
C LEU A 592 -9.09 30.64 8.81
N GLN A 593 -7.79 30.86 9.06
CA GLN A 593 -6.77 30.92 8.00
C GLN A 593 -6.78 29.65 7.14
N SER A 594 -6.75 28.47 7.77
CA SER A 594 -6.79 27.17 7.05
C SER A 594 -8.05 27.00 6.18
N HIS A 595 -9.15 27.68 6.53
CA HIS A 595 -10.40 27.65 5.78
C HIS A 595 -10.45 28.72 4.67
N GLU A 596 -9.83 29.87 4.87
CA GLU A 596 -9.65 30.88 3.82
C GLU A 596 -8.64 30.41 2.75
N ASP A 597 -7.59 29.71 3.16
CA ASP A 597 -6.63 29.03 2.27
C ASP A 597 -7.35 27.95 1.41
N TRP A 598 -8.31 27.21 1.99
CA TRP A 598 -9.15 26.27 1.24
C TRP A 598 -10.04 26.97 0.21
N HIS A 599 -10.63 28.11 0.56
CA HIS A 599 -11.39 28.94 -0.36
C HIS A 599 -10.52 29.44 -1.53
N MET A 600 -9.29 29.91 -1.25
CA MET A 600 -8.32 30.32 -2.26
C MET A 600 -7.88 29.17 -3.17
N ALA A 601 -7.61 27.99 -2.62
CA ALA A 601 -7.28 26.79 -3.40
C ALA A 601 -8.43 26.37 -4.34
N LYS A 602 -9.69 26.52 -3.90
CA LYS A 602 -10.87 26.26 -4.73
C LYS A 602 -10.99 27.26 -5.89
N ASP A 603 -10.76 28.55 -5.65
CA ASP A 603 -10.79 29.57 -6.70
C ASP A 603 -9.71 29.30 -7.78
N ILE A 604 -8.51 28.89 -7.37
CA ILE A 604 -7.42 28.49 -8.29
C ILE A 604 -7.85 27.29 -9.13
N GLN A 605 -8.43 26.25 -8.52
CA GLN A 605 -8.90 25.06 -9.22
C GLN A 605 -10.01 25.38 -10.25
N GLU A 606 -10.92 26.30 -9.94
CA GLU A 606 -11.96 26.75 -10.88
C GLU A 606 -11.36 27.58 -12.03
N GLN A 607 -10.36 28.43 -11.77
CA GLN A 607 -9.63 29.17 -12.82
C GLN A 607 -8.83 28.25 -13.75
N GLU A 608 -8.16 27.21 -13.23
CA GLU A 608 -7.46 26.23 -14.08
C GLU A 608 -8.44 25.45 -14.96
N ARG A 609 -9.57 25.02 -14.38
CA ARG A 609 -10.63 24.31 -15.10
C ARG A 609 -11.28 25.16 -16.19
N ALA A 610 -11.39 26.48 -15.99
CA ALA A 610 -11.82 27.40 -17.04
C ALA A 610 -10.80 27.50 -18.20
N LYS A 611 -9.49 27.53 -17.87
CA LYS A 611 -8.40 27.57 -18.87
C LYS A 611 -8.28 26.26 -19.68
N SER A 612 -8.67 25.12 -19.13
CA SER A 612 -8.51 23.79 -19.75
C SER A 612 -9.61 23.38 -20.75
N THR A 613 -10.31 24.32 -21.38
CA THR A 613 -11.44 24.01 -22.31
C THR A 613 -11.06 24.25 -23.78
N PRO A 614 -10.65 23.22 -24.56
CA PRO A 614 -10.28 23.39 -25.97
C PRO A 614 -11.53 23.59 -26.87
N VAL A 615 -11.60 24.74 -27.54
CA VAL A 615 -12.68 25.06 -28.49
C VAL A 615 -12.47 24.33 -29.81
N TYR A 616 -13.25 23.27 -30.04
CA TYR A 616 -13.20 22.47 -31.28
C TYR A 616 -13.90 23.20 -32.44
N LYS A 617 -13.14 23.67 -33.44
CA LYS A 617 -13.71 24.26 -34.66
C LYS A 617 -14.00 23.17 -35.71
N PRO A 618 -15.21 23.11 -36.32
CA PRO A 618 -15.50 22.16 -37.38
C PRO A 618 -14.81 22.56 -38.70
N SER A 619 -14.07 21.62 -39.30
CA SER A 619 -13.42 21.81 -40.60
C SER A 619 -14.40 21.56 -41.76
N VAL A 620 -14.54 22.53 -42.67
CA VAL A 620 -15.44 22.47 -43.83
C VAL A 620 -14.89 21.55 -44.93
N SER A 621 -15.78 20.81 -45.59
CA SER A 621 -15.47 19.86 -46.67
C SER A 621 -15.31 20.54 -48.04
N ARG A 622 -14.51 19.93 -48.93
CA ARG A 622 -14.59 20.13 -50.39
C ARG A 622 -14.07 18.91 -51.14
N ASN A 623 -14.81 18.47 -52.16
CA ASN A 623 -14.49 17.33 -53.03
C ASN A 623 -13.84 17.78 -54.33
N SER A 624 -12.84 17.04 -54.82
CA SER A 624 -12.71 16.67 -56.24
C SER A 624 -11.66 15.55 -56.43
N ALA A 625 -11.83 14.77 -57.50
CA ALA A 625 -10.98 13.63 -57.92
C ALA A 625 -10.65 13.82 -59.43
N PRO A 626 -10.20 12.84 -60.26
CA PRO A 626 -9.81 11.44 -60.01
C PRO A 626 -8.54 10.97 -60.79
N LYS A 627 -8.35 9.63 -60.87
CA LYS A 627 -7.42 8.84 -61.73
C LYS A 627 -5.98 8.67 -61.20
N GLY A 628 -5.34 7.49 -61.32
CA GLY A 628 -5.90 6.19 -61.75
C GLY A 628 -4.86 5.08 -61.97
N SER A 629 -5.35 3.85 -62.20
CA SER A 629 -4.67 2.66 -62.80
C SER A 629 -3.36 2.12 -62.19
N GLY A 630 -3.31 0.81 -61.91
CA GLY A 630 -2.08 0.05 -61.69
C GLY A 630 -2.32 -1.24 -60.92
N ALA A 631 -2.20 -2.41 -61.58
CA ALA A 631 -2.51 -3.70 -60.97
C ALA A 631 -1.29 -4.64 -60.88
N ALA A 632 -1.24 -5.39 -59.76
CA ALA A 632 -0.64 -6.72 -59.55
C ALA A 632 0.75 -7.08 -60.14
N SER A 633 1.62 -7.57 -59.26
CA SER A 633 2.64 -8.58 -59.61
C SER A 633 2.70 -9.67 -58.55
N LYS A 634 2.97 -10.91 -58.97
CA LYS A 634 2.92 -12.15 -58.15
C LYS A 634 4.07 -13.07 -58.57
N ARG A 635 5.01 -13.40 -57.66
CA ARG A 635 6.01 -14.51 -57.66
C ARG A 635 7.20 -14.12 -56.75
N SER A 636 8.01 -15.01 -56.17
CA SER A 636 7.93 -16.49 -56.00
C SER A 636 8.71 -16.89 -54.72
N ARG A 637 8.66 -18.17 -54.33
CA ARG A 637 9.55 -18.74 -53.29
C ARG A 637 11.02 -18.75 -53.74
N GLY A 638 11.95 -18.64 -52.78
CA GLY A 638 13.35 -19.00 -52.95
C GLY A 638 14.05 -19.22 -51.61
N ASN A 639 14.42 -20.46 -51.29
CA ASN A 639 15.38 -20.75 -50.23
C ASN A 639 16.80 -20.58 -50.78
N LYS A 640 17.69 -19.93 -50.03
CA LYS A 640 19.14 -20.20 -50.06
C LYS A 640 19.74 -19.93 -48.67
N LEU A 641 20.77 -20.69 -48.35
CA LEU A 641 21.58 -20.59 -47.14
C LEU A 641 23.01 -20.16 -47.53
N GLU A 642 23.88 -20.11 -46.53
CA GLU A 642 25.30 -19.75 -46.57
C GLU A 642 25.59 -18.23 -46.57
N GLN A 643 26.69 -17.76 -45.96
CA GLN A 643 27.86 -18.49 -45.42
C GLN A 643 28.33 -17.89 -44.08
N GLY A 644 28.92 -18.70 -43.18
CA GLY A 644 29.74 -18.19 -42.06
C GLY A 644 29.26 -18.36 -40.60
N GLN A 645 28.08 -18.92 -40.31
CA GLN A 645 27.64 -19.15 -38.91
C GLN A 645 27.91 -20.59 -38.43
N GLN A 646 28.80 -20.75 -37.44
CA GLN A 646 28.87 -21.96 -36.61
C GLN A 646 27.87 -21.87 -35.44
N LYS A 647 27.18 -22.98 -35.14
CA LYS A 647 26.44 -23.14 -33.89
C LYS A 647 27.37 -23.63 -32.79
N LEU A 648 27.37 -22.97 -31.64
CA LEU A 648 27.90 -23.55 -30.41
C LEU A 648 26.87 -24.49 -29.78
N SER A 649 27.33 -25.66 -29.34
CA SER A 649 26.56 -26.64 -28.58
C SER A 649 26.58 -26.30 -27.10
N PHE A 650 25.41 -26.31 -26.45
CA PHE A 650 25.33 -26.34 -24.99
C PHE A 650 25.48 -27.78 -24.49
N GLY A 651 26.34 -27.96 -23.50
CA GLY A 651 26.39 -29.09 -22.57
C GLY A 651 26.18 -28.60 -21.15
#